data_AF-A0A4R2IUB8-F1
#
_entry.id   AF-A0A4R2IUB8-F1
#
_cell.length_a   1.000
_cell.length_b   1.000
_cell.length_c   1.000
_cell.angle_alpha   90.00
_cell.angle_beta   90.00
_cell.angle_gamma   90.00
#
_symmetry.space_group_name_H-M   'P 1'
#
loop_
_entity.id
_entity.type
_entity.pdbx_description
1 polymer ?
#
loop_
_entity_poly.entity_id
_entity_poly.type
_entity_poly.pdbx_seq_one_letter_code
_entity_poly.pdbx_strand_id
1 'polypeptide(L)'
;MDLRDQWNRLLPHAQPLGDDLLARYAEQHRHYHDQQHLTEVLETVDELAGQADDVDAVRLAAWFHDAIYDPQADPGENEELSAQLAELELAAYGVDADRVDEVGRLVRLTAKHDCEPDDANGAVLCDADLRILGMPRERYDEYAAGIREEYGHIGDREFARGRMSFLQTLAGTRLYATARGHDEWEQAARDNLGREVESLGPKAARPIGGLIPIVYFGAALGVVVAASVLLGRGLGAAPKWPADPDEISGFPVWAPIAGTAVAAGLTCAWFRRAQARLVTIPALVFAVFGLIAVGLCWWRWPAAQPGAAMSERWPYLLLASVAMVLAGALLALARRLRLAPAYAQAPPRLLSLGVTVVCGSLLAWIVVSAGEPFVQARLETANTVSTTTTAKPDQLPVQLDGTLAWSREVPATGAIAGTTGGVAELRPDGVVMSDATTGQIRWRYSRADVDDAASSGSKGLLVSGDGQTVAAHLPWAKYRSPSGIKLPTYAVLDAETGKVLTEVHTDGTALAVDANQLLVAEGNYVVAHGVSSPTHWRTQLRCNVTQGELMGDQAVVVDACGGNGAVVRGLDLKDGDQKWEVDLGIRFDLSAELEPTTWVGDLVTVPDTREISGLIWTGAAGGTLYQWSVDVGEGRILWTTPVPGTPRPRLGSSSCDAQLAATHASLVLVTCRNATDPGQPQTYDVSAASPADGTPQWHHLLEVPPKLQQPEYPRDGFGLLPDGRVVTLMPQANGSCSPVMIGTTGVQPRPILPGPTAASVAQSEEVTCNKPAVTVAGGRPIFSDGTRLFALN
;
A
#
# COMPACT_ATOMS: atom_id res chain seq x y z
N MET A 1 21.01 -31.07 -76.14
CA MET A 1 21.69 -30.58 -77.38
C MET A 1 22.84 -29.68 -76.93
N ASP A 2 24.00 -29.63 -77.59
CA ASP A 2 25.08 -28.72 -77.14
C ASP A 2 24.57 -27.27 -77.13
N LEU A 3 24.71 -26.56 -76.01
CA LEU A 3 24.25 -25.17 -75.84
C LEU A 3 24.91 -24.26 -76.89
N ARG A 4 26.16 -24.53 -77.27
CA ARG A 4 26.85 -23.80 -78.35
C ARG A 4 26.16 -24.00 -79.70
N ASP A 5 25.74 -25.22 -80.01
CA ASP A 5 25.01 -25.53 -81.26
C ASP A 5 23.62 -24.91 -81.28
N GLN A 6 22.97 -24.76 -80.12
CA GLN A 6 21.71 -24.04 -80.00
C GLN A 6 21.92 -22.54 -80.28
N TRP A 7 22.90 -21.91 -79.62
CA TRP A 7 23.24 -20.50 -79.85
C TRP A 7 23.64 -20.23 -81.30
N ASN A 8 24.48 -21.07 -81.89
CA ASN A 8 24.96 -20.90 -83.26
C ASN A 8 23.86 -21.00 -84.31
N ARG A 9 22.74 -21.68 -84.01
CA ARG A 9 21.56 -21.70 -84.88
C ARG A 9 20.68 -20.48 -84.68
N LEU A 10 20.60 -19.98 -83.45
CA LEU A 10 19.80 -18.81 -83.09
C LEU A 10 20.44 -17.50 -83.58
N LEU A 11 21.76 -17.35 -83.42
CA LEU A 11 22.51 -16.16 -83.84
C LEU A 11 23.87 -16.55 -84.47
N PRO A 12 23.90 -17.00 -85.75
CA PRO A 12 25.08 -17.61 -86.39
C PRO A 12 26.32 -16.74 -86.55
N HIS A 13 26.23 -15.43 -86.30
CA HIS A 13 27.35 -14.48 -86.43
C HIS A 13 27.86 -13.94 -85.08
N ALA A 14 27.35 -14.48 -83.97
CA ALA A 14 27.63 -14.00 -82.61
C ALA A 14 28.21 -15.10 -81.70
N GLN A 15 29.07 -15.99 -82.22
CA GLN A 15 29.72 -17.05 -81.42
C GLN A 15 30.40 -16.53 -80.15
N PRO A 16 31.17 -15.41 -80.19
CA PRO A 16 31.84 -14.90 -78.99
C PRO A 16 30.88 -14.51 -77.86
N LEU A 17 29.69 -14.00 -78.20
CA LEU A 17 28.66 -13.64 -77.22
C LEU A 17 28.06 -14.88 -76.56
N GLY A 18 27.79 -15.94 -77.33
CA GLY A 18 27.32 -17.21 -76.77
C GLY A 18 28.36 -17.84 -75.83
N ASP A 19 29.65 -17.77 -76.18
CA ASP A 19 30.73 -18.24 -75.30
C ASP A 19 30.85 -17.38 -74.01
N ASP A 20 30.64 -16.06 -74.09
CA ASP A 20 30.61 -15.17 -72.92
C ASP A 20 29.45 -15.51 -71.98
N LEU A 21 28.24 -15.69 -72.52
CA LEU A 21 27.07 -16.11 -71.75
C LEU A 21 27.30 -17.46 -71.05
N LEU A 22 27.85 -18.45 -71.76
CA LEU A 22 28.19 -19.74 -71.14
C LEU A 22 29.25 -19.61 -70.04
N ALA A 23 30.20 -18.69 -70.18
CA ALA A 23 31.19 -18.41 -69.13
C ALA A 23 30.53 -17.80 -67.88
N ARG A 24 29.55 -16.91 -68.03
CA ARG A 24 28.76 -16.35 -66.92
C ARG A 24 27.97 -17.42 -66.18
N TYR A 25 27.26 -18.28 -66.90
CA TYR A 25 26.57 -19.44 -66.31
C TYR A 25 27.51 -20.50 -65.72
N ALA A 26 28.83 -20.37 -65.88
CA ALA A 26 29.85 -21.24 -65.27
C ALA A 26 30.59 -20.59 -64.09
N GLU A 27 30.16 -19.42 -63.63
CA GLU A 27 30.74 -18.75 -62.46
C GLU A 27 30.59 -19.62 -61.19
N GLN A 28 31.64 -19.69 -60.36
CA GLN A 28 31.74 -20.65 -59.25
C GLN A 28 30.72 -20.44 -58.12
N HIS A 29 30.11 -19.25 -58.00
CA HIS A 29 29.13 -18.94 -56.97
C HIS A 29 27.71 -19.36 -57.34
N ARG A 30 27.47 -19.79 -58.58
CA ARG A 30 26.18 -20.28 -59.07
C ARG A 30 26.07 -21.77 -58.77
N HIS A 31 25.01 -22.16 -58.05
CA HIS A 31 24.75 -23.56 -57.68
C HIS A 31 23.44 -24.07 -58.28
N TYR A 32 22.47 -23.18 -58.51
CA TYR A 32 21.27 -23.47 -59.26
C TYR A 32 21.23 -22.68 -60.57
N HIS A 33 21.56 -21.39 -60.55
CA HIS A 33 21.48 -20.52 -61.74
C HIS A 33 22.68 -20.72 -62.67
N ASP A 34 22.93 -21.96 -63.08
CA ASP A 34 24.07 -22.44 -63.87
C ASP A 34 23.67 -22.88 -65.30
N GLN A 35 24.60 -23.53 -66.02
CA GLN A 35 24.33 -24.02 -67.38
C GLN A 35 23.26 -25.13 -67.44
N GLN A 36 23.02 -25.85 -66.35
CA GLN A 36 21.94 -26.83 -66.27
C GLN A 36 20.58 -26.11 -66.24
N HIS A 37 20.43 -25.08 -65.40
CA HIS A 37 19.22 -24.24 -65.39
C HIS A 37 18.94 -23.65 -66.77
N LEU A 38 19.95 -23.04 -67.42
CA LEU A 38 19.80 -22.51 -68.77
C LEU A 38 19.33 -23.58 -69.78
N THR A 39 19.87 -24.80 -69.69
CA THR A 39 19.44 -25.91 -70.56
C THR A 39 17.98 -26.27 -70.30
N GLU A 40 17.57 -26.39 -69.04
CA GLU A 40 16.21 -26.74 -68.62
C GLU A 40 15.19 -25.67 -69.07
N VAL A 41 15.55 -24.38 -68.97
CA VAL A 41 14.71 -23.27 -69.46
C VAL A 41 14.57 -23.34 -70.99
N LEU A 42 15.66 -23.49 -71.73
CA LEU A 42 15.61 -23.56 -73.21
C LEU A 42 14.83 -24.77 -73.72
N GLU A 43 14.99 -25.94 -73.08
CA GLU A 43 14.21 -27.14 -73.41
C GLU A 43 12.72 -26.92 -73.16
N THR A 44 12.37 -26.19 -72.09
CA THR A 44 10.96 -25.87 -71.80
C THR A 44 10.40 -24.83 -72.77
N VAL A 45 11.19 -23.83 -73.19
CA VAL A 45 10.81 -22.89 -74.26
C VAL A 45 10.53 -23.66 -75.55
N ASP A 46 11.35 -24.63 -75.91
CA ASP A 46 11.13 -25.48 -77.08
C ASP A 46 9.87 -26.37 -76.96
N GLU A 47 9.58 -26.89 -75.76
CA GLU A 47 8.35 -27.64 -75.45
C GLU A 47 7.08 -26.77 -75.59
N LEU A 48 7.21 -25.47 -75.29
CA LEU A 48 6.14 -24.48 -75.33
C LEU A 48 6.15 -23.61 -76.61
N ALA A 49 7.04 -23.87 -77.57
CA ALA A 49 7.29 -23.02 -78.73
C ALA A 49 6.02 -22.65 -79.53
N GLY A 50 5.03 -23.55 -79.59
CA GLY A 50 3.75 -23.31 -80.28
C GLY A 50 2.80 -22.35 -79.55
N GLN A 51 3.15 -21.87 -78.35
CA GLN A 51 2.40 -20.90 -77.55
C GLN A 51 3.06 -19.53 -77.50
N ALA A 52 4.22 -19.34 -78.14
CA ALA A 52 4.89 -18.04 -78.29
C ALA A 52 4.58 -17.41 -79.65
N ASP A 53 4.48 -16.09 -79.70
CA ASP A 53 4.32 -15.34 -80.95
C ASP A 53 5.67 -15.19 -81.68
N ASP A 54 6.75 -14.97 -80.93
CA ASP A 54 8.13 -14.95 -81.41
C ASP A 54 9.02 -15.82 -80.51
N VAL A 55 9.07 -17.13 -80.82
CA VAL A 55 9.87 -18.09 -80.06
C VAL A 55 11.37 -17.77 -80.09
N ASP A 56 11.89 -17.12 -81.14
CA ASP A 56 13.31 -16.79 -81.20
C ASP A 56 13.65 -15.61 -80.27
N ALA A 57 12.74 -14.65 -80.12
CA ALA A 57 12.85 -13.62 -79.08
C ALA A 57 12.83 -14.24 -77.67
N VAL A 58 11.93 -15.19 -77.41
CA VAL A 58 11.86 -15.91 -76.12
C VAL A 58 13.14 -16.71 -75.84
N ARG A 59 13.69 -17.41 -76.84
CA ARG A 59 14.97 -18.12 -76.71
C ARG A 59 16.11 -17.15 -76.39
N LEU A 60 16.19 -16.02 -77.09
CA LEU A 60 17.19 -14.99 -76.78
C LEU A 60 17.02 -14.48 -75.34
N ALA A 61 15.80 -14.16 -74.91
CA ALA A 61 15.53 -13.75 -73.53
C ALA A 61 15.93 -14.83 -72.50
N ALA A 62 15.66 -16.11 -72.76
CA ALA A 62 16.10 -17.22 -71.91
C ALA A 62 17.63 -17.29 -71.77
N TRP A 63 18.40 -16.98 -72.82
CA TRP A 63 19.86 -16.91 -72.74
C TRP A 63 20.37 -15.74 -71.87
N PHE A 64 19.60 -14.67 -71.74
CA PHE A 64 20.00 -13.49 -71.00
C PHE A 64 19.41 -13.38 -69.60
N HIS A 65 18.29 -14.05 -69.27
CA HIS A 65 17.50 -13.73 -68.07
C HIS A 65 18.25 -13.73 -66.73
N ASP A 66 19.28 -14.58 -66.61
CA ASP A 66 20.17 -14.67 -65.43
C ASP A 66 21.66 -14.50 -65.81
N ALA A 67 21.94 -13.86 -66.95
CA ALA A 67 23.31 -13.64 -67.42
C ALA A 67 24.13 -12.81 -66.42
N ILE A 68 23.49 -11.89 -65.70
CA ILE A 68 24.00 -11.25 -64.49
C ILE A 68 23.26 -11.83 -63.29
N TYR A 69 24.00 -12.38 -62.32
CA TYR A 69 23.42 -12.95 -61.11
C TYR A 69 24.35 -12.75 -59.91
N ASP A 70 23.91 -11.91 -58.98
CA ASP A 70 24.45 -11.80 -57.63
C ASP A 70 23.32 -12.06 -56.60
N PRO A 71 23.42 -13.10 -55.75
CA PRO A 71 22.41 -13.40 -54.74
C PRO A 71 22.33 -12.35 -53.61
N GLN A 72 23.23 -11.34 -53.61
CA GLN A 72 23.21 -10.20 -52.68
C GLN A 72 22.64 -8.92 -53.29
N ALA A 73 22.29 -8.91 -54.59
CA ALA A 73 21.72 -7.75 -55.26
C ALA A 73 20.33 -7.39 -54.72
N ASP A 74 19.91 -6.14 -54.92
CA ASP A 74 18.55 -5.72 -54.55
C ASP A 74 17.51 -6.41 -55.46
N PRO A 75 16.27 -6.65 -54.99
CA PRO A 75 15.25 -7.34 -55.80
C PRO A 75 14.99 -6.66 -57.14
N GLY A 76 15.13 -7.41 -58.25
CA GLY A 76 14.95 -6.92 -59.62
C GLY A 76 16.21 -6.35 -60.28
N GLU A 77 17.31 -6.20 -59.54
CA GLU A 77 18.55 -5.62 -60.07
C GLU A 77 19.27 -6.58 -61.05
N ASN A 78 19.29 -7.88 -60.75
CA ASN A 78 19.89 -8.89 -61.62
C ASN A 78 19.18 -8.93 -62.99
N GLU A 79 17.85 -8.91 -62.98
CA GLU A 79 17.01 -8.94 -64.16
C GLU A 79 17.15 -7.65 -64.98
N GLU A 80 17.21 -6.49 -64.33
CA GLU A 80 17.44 -5.21 -65.03
C GLU A 80 18.83 -5.15 -65.68
N LEU A 81 19.89 -5.58 -64.98
CA LEU A 81 21.25 -5.60 -65.53
C LEU A 81 21.39 -6.62 -66.67
N SER A 82 20.74 -7.77 -66.53
CA SER A 82 20.66 -8.80 -67.57
C SER A 82 19.92 -8.31 -68.82
N ALA A 83 18.83 -7.55 -68.65
CA ALA A 83 18.10 -6.94 -69.76
C ALA A 83 18.94 -5.88 -70.49
N GLN A 84 19.63 -5.01 -69.74
CA GLN A 84 20.52 -4.00 -70.32
C GLN A 84 21.70 -4.64 -71.09
N LEU A 85 22.23 -5.75 -70.56
CA LEU A 85 23.25 -6.54 -71.26
C LEU A 85 22.70 -7.10 -72.57
N ALA A 86 21.48 -7.66 -72.56
CA ALA A 86 20.83 -8.17 -73.77
C ALA A 86 20.62 -7.07 -74.81
N GLU A 87 20.11 -5.92 -74.40
CA GLU A 87 19.85 -4.77 -75.27
C GLU A 87 21.12 -4.24 -75.93
N LEU A 88 22.20 -4.12 -75.16
CA LEU A 88 23.49 -3.64 -75.64
C LEU A 88 24.14 -4.62 -76.61
N GLU A 89 24.25 -5.88 -76.23
CA GLU A 89 25.00 -6.89 -76.98
C GLU A 89 24.24 -7.29 -78.25
N LEU A 90 22.93 -7.54 -78.19
CA LEU A 90 22.15 -7.94 -79.37
C LEU A 90 22.09 -6.84 -80.43
N ALA A 91 22.02 -5.56 -80.02
CA ALA A 91 22.11 -4.43 -80.94
C ALA A 91 23.49 -4.36 -81.62
N ALA A 92 24.57 -4.60 -80.87
CA ALA A 92 25.93 -4.61 -81.42
C ALA A 92 26.15 -5.73 -82.45
N TYR A 93 25.44 -6.86 -82.31
CA TYR A 93 25.46 -7.97 -83.26
C TYR A 93 24.40 -7.86 -84.38
N GLY A 94 23.67 -6.74 -84.46
CA GLY A 94 22.79 -6.42 -85.59
C GLY A 94 21.42 -7.11 -85.57
N VAL A 95 20.92 -7.49 -84.39
CA VAL A 95 19.53 -7.94 -84.22
C VAL A 95 18.57 -6.76 -84.41
N ASP A 96 17.41 -7.00 -85.04
CA ASP A 96 16.39 -5.96 -85.29
C ASP A 96 15.93 -5.29 -83.98
N ALA A 97 15.83 -3.96 -83.99
CA ALA A 97 15.55 -3.17 -82.78
C ALA A 97 14.26 -3.60 -82.04
N ASP A 98 13.18 -3.89 -82.77
CA ASP A 98 11.92 -4.35 -82.17
C ASP A 98 12.09 -5.67 -81.40
N ARG A 99 12.96 -6.56 -81.87
CA ARG A 99 13.27 -7.83 -81.19
C ARG A 99 14.20 -7.61 -80.00
N VAL A 100 15.15 -6.68 -80.11
CA VAL A 100 16.01 -6.29 -78.98
C VAL A 100 15.17 -5.73 -77.83
N ASP A 101 14.24 -4.83 -78.12
CA ASP A 101 13.32 -4.25 -77.13
C ASP A 101 12.43 -5.33 -76.49
N GLU A 102 11.93 -6.28 -77.29
CA GLU A 102 11.14 -7.40 -76.77
C GLU A 102 11.97 -8.33 -75.86
N VAL A 103 13.21 -8.66 -76.24
CA VAL A 103 14.11 -9.46 -75.39
C VAL A 103 14.37 -8.76 -74.07
N GLY A 104 14.69 -7.46 -74.09
CA GLY A 104 14.90 -6.66 -72.88
C GLY A 104 13.65 -6.60 -72.00
N ARG A 105 12.45 -6.48 -72.59
CA ARG A 105 11.18 -6.52 -71.87
C ARG A 105 10.95 -7.87 -71.20
N LEU A 106 11.16 -8.96 -71.94
CA LEU A 106 10.99 -10.34 -71.46
C LEU A 106 11.94 -10.67 -70.31
N VAL A 107 13.21 -10.25 -70.39
CA VAL A 107 14.16 -10.43 -69.28
C VAL A 107 13.72 -9.67 -68.03
N ARG A 108 13.23 -8.42 -68.15
CA ARG A 108 12.73 -7.68 -66.97
C ARG A 108 11.48 -8.32 -66.34
N LEU A 109 10.70 -9.06 -67.14
CA LEU A 109 9.46 -9.71 -66.68
C LEU A 109 9.74 -10.83 -65.66
N THR A 110 10.92 -11.47 -65.72
CA THR A 110 11.30 -12.55 -64.79
C THR A 110 11.54 -12.05 -63.37
N ALA A 111 11.64 -10.74 -63.11
CA ALA A 111 11.78 -10.21 -61.75
C ALA A 111 10.53 -10.45 -60.87
N LYS A 112 9.36 -10.61 -61.50
CA LYS A 112 8.08 -10.80 -60.79
C LYS A 112 7.25 -11.96 -61.33
N HIS A 113 7.54 -12.42 -62.55
CA HIS A 113 6.75 -13.42 -63.27
C HIS A 113 5.26 -13.02 -63.40
N ASP A 114 4.98 -11.72 -63.43
CA ASP A 114 3.61 -11.16 -63.48
C ASP A 114 3.22 -10.94 -64.94
N CYS A 115 2.97 -12.05 -65.62
CA CYS A 115 2.63 -12.13 -67.03
C CYS A 115 1.16 -11.67 -67.26
N GLU A 116 0.95 -10.66 -68.11
CA GLU A 116 -0.41 -10.23 -68.51
C GLU A 116 -1.12 -11.34 -69.33
N PRO A 117 -2.46 -11.45 -69.27
CA PRO A 117 -3.18 -12.55 -69.92
C PRO A 117 -2.97 -12.68 -71.44
N ASP A 118 -2.56 -11.59 -72.08
CA ASP A 118 -2.40 -11.46 -73.53
C ASP A 118 -0.93 -11.54 -73.96
N ASP A 119 0.01 -11.74 -73.02
CA ASP A 119 1.46 -11.77 -73.26
C ASP A 119 1.95 -13.20 -73.53
N ALA A 120 1.77 -13.68 -74.76
CA ALA A 120 2.13 -15.04 -75.17
C ALA A 120 3.63 -15.35 -74.99
N ASN A 121 4.51 -14.42 -75.41
CA ASN A 121 5.97 -14.57 -75.26
C ASN A 121 6.38 -14.57 -73.78
N GLY A 122 5.84 -13.63 -73.00
CA GLY A 122 6.08 -13.54 -71.57
C GLY A 122 5.64 -14.80 -70.85
N ALA A 123 4.42 -15.29 -71.13
CA ALA A 123 3.88 -16.49 -70.51
C ALA A 123 4.78 -17.71 -70.73
N VAL A 124 5.35 -17.87 -71.93
CA VAL A 124 6.30 -18.95 -72.21
C VAL A 124 7.60 -18.80 -71.42
N LEU A 125 8.18 -17.59 -71.33
CA LEU A 125 9.41 -17.39 -70.55
C LEU A 125 9.17 -17.54 -69.03
N CYS A 126 8.11 -16.91 -68.50
CA CYS A 126 7.67 -17.03 -67.11
C CYS A 126 7.55 -18.51 -66.71
N ASP A 127 6.85 -19.31 -67.53
CA ASP A 127 6.60 -20.73 -67.24
C ASP A 127 7.86 -21.59 -67.40
N ALA A 128 8.72 -21.26 -68.36
CA ALA A 128 9.98 -21.96 -68.57
C ALA A 128 10.95 -21.77 -67.39
N ASP A 129 11.07 -20.54 -66.89
CA ASP A 129 11.90 -20.23 -65.71
C ASP A 129 11.34 -20.88 -64.43
N LEU A 130 10.02 -20.84 -64.24
CA LEU A 130 9.35 -21.47 -63.09
C LEU A 130 9.11 -22.98 -63.25
N ARG A 131 9.56 -23.62 -64.35
CA ARG A 131 9.30 -25.04 -64.63
C ARG A 131 9.84 -25.95 -63.54
N ILE A 132 10.96 -25.56 -62.91
CA ILE A 132 11.62 -26.29 -61.83
C ILE A 132 10.67 -26.61 -60.67
N LEU A 133 9.70 -25.72 -60.41
CA LEU A 133 8.78 -25.89 -59.29
C LEU A 133 7.95 -27.17 -59.46
N GLY A 134 7.50 -27.46 -60.68
CA GLY A 134 6.72 -28.66 -61.03
C GLY A 134 7.56 -29.86 -61.47
N MET A 135 8.88 -29.87 -61.26
CA MET A 135 9.73 -31.02 -61.60
C MET A 135 9.55 -32.18 -60.60
N PRO A 136 9.97 -33.41 -60.96
CA PRO A 136 10.02 -34.52 -60.02
C PRO A 136 10.76 -34.13 -58.74
N ARG A 137 10.32 -34.73 -57.63
CA ARG A 137 10.79 -34.40 -56.27
C ARG A 137 12.31 -34.29 -56.18
N GLU A 138 13.03 -35.26 -56.74
CA GLU A 138 14.48 -35.36 -56.59
C GLU A 138 15.16 -34.13 -57.18
N ARG A 139 14.71 -33.67 -58.35
CA ARG A 139 15.25 -32.47 -59.01
C ARG A 139 14.85 -31.19 -58.27
N TYR A 140 13.63 -31.12 -57.74
CA TYR A 140 13.22 -29.99 -56.90
C TYR A 140 14.06 -29.90 -55.62
N ASP A 141 14.33 -31.04 -54.97
CA ASP A 141 15.13 -31.10 -53.74
C ASP A 141 16.59 -30.66 -54.02
N GLU A 142 17.15 -30.95 -55.20
CA GLU A 142 18.43 -30.42 -55.68
C GLU A 142 18.39 -28.90 -55.90
N TYR A 143 17.35 -28.38 -56.57
CA TYR A 143 17.11 -26.94 -56.74
C TYR A 143 17.09 -26.22 -55.39
N ALA A 144 16.30 -26.70 -54.43
CA ALA A 144 16.20 -26.09 -53.11
C ALA A 144 17.54 -26.10 -52.36
N ALA A 145 18.36 -27.15 -52.55
CA ALA A 145 19.72 -27.21 -52.01
C ALA A 145 20.67 -26.21 -52.70
N GLY A 146 20.62 -26.09 -54.03
CA GLY A 146 21.41 -25.12 -54.79
C GLY A 146 21.09 -23.67 -54.39
N ILE A 147 19.80 -23.33 -54.27
CA ILE A 147 19.37 -22.03 -53.73
C ILE A 147 19.89 -21.82 -52.30
N ARG A 148 19.87 -22.85 -51.45
CA ARG A 148 20.44 -22.73 -50.10
C ARG A 148 21.94 -22.42 -50.15
N GLU A 149 22.68 -22.99 -51.09
CA GLU A 149 24.12 -22.74 -51.24
C GLU A 149 24.39 -21.30 -51.74
N GLU A 150 23.64 -20.80 -52.72
CA GLU A 150 23.76 -19.42 -53.23
C GLU A 150 23.49 -18.36 -52.15
N TYR A 151 22.51 -18.62 -51.28
CA TYR A 151 22.21 -17.79 -50.11
C TYR A 151 23.01 -18.18 -48.85
N GLY A 152 24.18 -18.81 -49.01
CA GLY A 152 25.10 -19.20 -47.94
C GLY A 152 25.48 -18.06 -46.98
N HIS A 153 25.43 -16.82 -47.47
CA HIS A 153 25.71 -15.59 -46.72
C HIS A 153 24.62 -15.24 -45.69
N ILE A 154 23.41 -15.79 -45.80
CA ILE A 154 22.30 -15.59 -44.85
C ILE A 154 22.31 -16.71 -43.80
N GLY A 155 22.17 -16.34 -42.53
CA GLY A 155 22.07 -17.30 -41.42
C GLY A 155 20.84 -18.23 -41.56
N ASP A 156 20.99 -19.51 -41.20
CA ASP A 156 19.99 -20.57 -41.45
C ASP A 156 18.55 -20.20 -41.07
N ARG A 157 18.39 -19.50 -39.94
CA ARG A 157 17.08 -19.11 -39.42
C ARG A 157 16.49 -17.91 -40.18
N GLU A 158 17.31 -16.94 -40.56
CA GLU A 158 16.86 -15.82 -41.40
C GLU A 158 16.50 -16.33 -42.80
N PHE A 159 17.34 -17.20 -43.39
CA PHE A 159 17.07 -17.85 -44.67
C PHE A 159 15.76 -18.63 -44.63
N ALA A 160 15.57 -19.51 -43.63
CA ALA A 160 14.34 -20.29 -43.50
C ALA A 160 13.09 -19.40 -43.41
N ARG A 161 13.16 -18.24 -42.74
CA ARG A 161 12.03 -17.29 -42.70
C ARG A 161 11.77 -16.62 -44.03
N GLY A 162 12.82 -16.09 -44.66
CA GLY A 162 12.72 -15.40 -45.96
C GLY A 162 12.19 -16.36 -47.02
N ARG A 163 12.80 -17.54 -47.13
CA ARG A 163 12.41 -18.60 -48.07
C ARG A 163 10.98 -19.07 -47.85
N MET A 164 10.56 -19.35 -46.60
CA MET A 164 9.16 -19.71 -46.34
C MET A 164 8.19 -18.60 -46.76
N SER A 165 8.51 -17.33 -46.46
CA SER A 165 7.66 -16.21 -46.83
C SER A 165 7.52 -16.10 -48.35
N PHE A 166 8.63 -16.23 -49.08
CA PHE A 166 8.65 -16.21 -50.54
C PHE A 166 7.79 -17.33 -51.13
N LEU A 167 8.01 -18.58 -50.71
CA LEU A 167 7.27 -19.74 -51.22
C LEU A 167 5.78 -19.69 -50.88
N GLN A 168 5.41 -19.15 -49.71
CA GLN A 168 4.01 -18.98 -49.33
C GLN A 168 3.31 -17.89 -50.15
N THR A 169 4.00 -16.78 -50.42
CA THR A 169 3.48 -15.74 -51.32
C THR A 169 3.30 -16.30 -52.72
N LEU A 170 4.30 -17.00 -53.23
CA LEU A 170 4.29 -17.62 -54.56
C LEU A 170 3.18 -18.69 -54.68
N ALA A 171 3.03 -19.56 -53.68
CA ALA A 171 1.93 -20.53 -53.65
C ALA A 171 0.52 -19.88 -53.57
N GLY A 172 0.44 -18.60 -53.21
CA GLY A 172 -0.81 -17.84 -53.17
C GLY A 172 -1.26 -17.30 -54.53
N THR A 173 -0.42 -17.33 -55.56
CA THR A 173 -0.72 -16.88 -56.92
C THR A 173 -1.02 -18.07 -57.85
N ARG A 174 -1.31 -17.78 -59.12
CA ARG A 174 -1.29 -18.78 -60.20
C ARG A 174 0.18 -18.92 -60.64
N LEU A 175 0.75 -20.13 -60.57
CA LEU A 175 2.19 -20.34 -60.78
C LEU A 175 2.57 -20.35 -62.26
N TYR A 176 1.70 -20.91 -63.11
CA TYR A 176 1.93 -21.02 -64.55
C TYR A 176 0.87 -20.26 -65.36
N ALA A 177 1.33 -19.41 -66.27
CA ALA A 177 0.53 -18.55 -67.14
C ALA A 177 -0.01 -19.32 -68.37
N THR A 178 0.80 -20.18 -68.99
CA THR A 178 0.36 -20.97 -70.15
C THR A 178 -0.69 -22.01 -69.76
N ALA A 179 -1.57 -22.36 -70.69
CA ALA A 179 -2.59 -23.37 -70.44
C ALA A 179 -1.96 -24.73 -70.13
N ARG A 180 -0.91 -25.11 -70.88
CA ARG A 180 -0.19 -26.36 -70.67
C ARG A 180 0.52 -26.41 -69.31
N GLY A 181 1.26 -25.36 -68.95
CA GLY A 181 1.97 -25.31 -67.67
C GLY A 181 1.01 -25.37 -66.48
N HIS A 182 -0.11 -24.64 -66.57
CA HIS A 182 -1.15 -24.68 -65.55
C HIS A 182 -1.77 -26.08 -65.41
N ASP A 183 -2.13 -26.72 -66.51
CA ASP A 183 -2.85 -28.00 -66.47
C ASP A 183 -1.94 -29.19 -66.13
N GLU A 184 -0.66 -29.14 -66.53
CA GLU A 184 0.27 -30.26 -66.37
C GLU A 184 1.22 -30.12 -65.17
N TRP A 185 1.60 -28.91 -64.74
CA TRP A 185 2.70 -28.70 -63.78
C TRP A 185 2.27 -28.07 -62.44
N GLU A 186 1.19 -27.28 -62.42
CA GLU A 186 0.76 -26.48 -61.25
C GLU A 186 0.58 -27.31 -59.97
N GLN A 187 -0.08 -28.47 -60.06
CA GLN A 187 -0.33 -29.29 -58.88
C GLN A 187 0.97 -29.86 -58.29
N ALA A 188 1.87 -30.36 -59.15
CA ALA A 188 3.17 -30.86 -58.71
C ALA A 188 4.01 -29.74 -58.07
N ALA A 189 3.95 -28.52 -58.62
CA ALA A 189 4.61 -27.35 -58.05
C ALA A 189 4.09 -27.01 -56.66
N ARG A 190 2.77 -26.98 -56.46
CA ARG A 190 2.17 -26.73 -55.14
C ARG A 190 2.55 -27.79 -54.11
N ASP A 191 2.61 -29.05 -54.50
CA ASP A 191 3.03 -30.15 -53.63
C ASP A 191 4.51 -29.99 -53.22
N ASN A 192 5.38 -29.59 -54.14
CA ASN A 192 6.80 -29.31 -53.86
C ASN A 192 6.97 -28.11 -52.91
N LEU A 193 6.34 -26.97 -53.21
CA LEU A 193 6.35 -25.77 -52.37
C LEU A 193 5.87 -26.07 -50.94
N GLY A 194 4.77 -26.83 -50.81
CA GLY A 194 4.21 -27.23 -49.53
C GLY A 194 5.20 -28.06 -48.69
N ARG A 195 5.86 -29.05 -49.31
CA ARG A 195 6.87 -29.88 -48.64
C ARG A 195 8.08 -29.08 -48.17
N GLU A 196 8.57 -28.15 -48.99
CA GLU A 196 9.70 -27.30 -48.60
C GLU A 196 9.32 -26.42 -47.39
N VAL A 197 8.15 -25.77 -47.44
CA VAL A 197 7.64 -24.94 -46.33
C VAL A 197 7.54 -25.74 -45.02
N GLU A 198 7.02 -26.97 -45.07
CA GLU A 198 6.95 -27.84 -43.89
C GLU A 198 8.34 -28.17 -43.32
N SER A 199 9.32 -28.41 -44.19
CA SER A 199 10.70 -28.73 -43.77
C SER A 199 11.42 -27.53 -43.12
N LEU A 200 11.07 -26.31 -43.51
CA LEU A 200 11.69 -25.07 -43.02
C LEU A 200 11.09 -24.57 -41.69
N GLY A 201 9.83 -24.93 -41.39
CA GLY A 201 9.11 -24.49 -40.19
C GLY A 201 9.89 -24.68 -38.86
N PRO A 202 10.45 -25.87 -38.59
CA PRO A 202 11.27 -26.09 -37.40
C PRO A 202 12.52 -25.20 -37.33
N LYS A 203 13.14 -24.90 -38.48
CA LYS A 203 14.36 -24.07 -38.58
C LYS A 203 14.06 -22.58 -38.39
N ALA A 204 12.85 -22.13 -38.73
CA ALA A 204 12.43 -20.73 -38.61
C ALA A 204 12.01 -20.29 -37.17
N ALA A 205 11.72 -21.24 -36.28
CA ALA A 205 11.17 -20.99 -34.94
C ALA A 205 12.15 -20.35 -33.94
N ARG A 206 11.62 -19.61 -32.94
CA ARG A 206 12.40 -19.12 -31.78
C ARG A 206 12.11 -19.98 -30.54
N PRO A 207 13.13 -20.53 -29.84
CA PRO A 207 12.92 -21.44 -28.71
C PRO A 207 12.20 -20.79 -27.50
N ILE A 208 12.34 -19.47 -27.29
CA ILE A 208 11.75 -18.77 -26.14
C ILE A 208 10.34 -18.21 -26.45
N GLY A 209 9.98 -18.07 -27.74
CA GLY A 209 8.71 -17.44 -28.15
C GLY A 209 7.46 -18.17 -27.65
N GLY A 210 7.54 -19.48 -27.45
CA GLY A 210 6.45 -20.29 -26.93
C GLY A 210 6.18 -20.15 -25.43
N LEU A 211 7.11 -19.58 -24.65
CA LEU A 211 6.94 -19.38 -23.21
C LEU A 211 6.16 -18.12 -22.86
N ILE A 212 6.22 -17.09 -23.71
CA ILE A 212 5.61 -15.77 -23.42
C ILE A 212 4.10 -15.89 -23.17
N PRO A 213 3.29 -16.57 -24.03
CA PRO A 213 1.85 -16.72 -23.78
C PRO A 213 1.56 -17.51 -22.49
N ILE A 214 2.47 -18.40 -22.08
CA ILE A 214 2.33 -19.24 -20.88
C ILE A 214 2.60 -18.43 -19.61
N VAL A 215 3.58 -17.52 -19.65
CA VAL A 215 3.85 -16.57 -18.56
C VAL A 215 2.61 -15.71 -18.29
N TYR A 216 2.01 -15.13 -19.34
CA TYR A 216 0.80 -14.32 -19.20
C TYR A 216 -0.40 -15.13 -18.72
N PHE A 217 -0.53 -16.38 -19.14
CA PHE A 217 -1.56 -17.28 -18.64
C PHE A 217 -1.36 -17.63 -17.15
N GLY A 218 -0.13 -17.95 -16.73
CA GLY A 218 0.22 -18.18 -15.33
C GLY A 218 -0.02 -16.96 -14.46
N ALA A 219 0.37 -15.78 -14.94
CA ALA A 219 0.08 -14.51 -14.29
C ALA A 219 -1.43 -14.30 -14.11
N ALA A 220 -2.25 -14.49 -15.16
CA ALA A 220 -3.70 -14.37 -15.07
C ALA A 220 -4.30 -15.32 -14.02
N LEU A 221 -3.82 -16.56 -13.96
CA LEU A 221 -4.25 -17.52 -12.96
C LEU A 221 -3.92 -17.08 -11.54
N GLY A 222 -2.70 -16.55 -11.33
CA GLY A 222 -2.28 -15.96 -10.06
C GLY A 222 -3.20 -14.82 -9.61
N VAL A 223 -3.56 -13.92 -10.55
CA VAL A 223 -4.49 -12.82 -10.27
C VAL A 223 -5.87 -13.33 -9.87
N VAL A 224 -6.41 -14.36 -10.54
CA VAL A 224 -7.73 -14.94 -10.19
C VAL A 224 -7.73 -15.55 -8.79
N VAL A 225 -6.65 -16.23 -8.42
CA VAL A 225 -6.48 -16.80 -7.06
C VAL A 225 -6.45 -15.67 -6.03
N ALA A 226 -5.64 -14.63 -6.27
CA ALA A 226 -5.60 -13.47 -5.38
C ALA A 226 -6.96 -12.77 -5.26
N ALA A 227 -7.64 -12.53 -6.38
CA ALA A 227 -8.97 -11.93 -6.41
C ALA A 227 -9.96 -12.69 -5.53
N SER A 228 -9.85 -14.02 -5.47
CA SER A 228 -10.79 -14.86 -4.72
C SER A 228 -10.45 -14.95 -3.24
N VAL A 229 -9.18 -14.88 -2.87
CA VAL A 229 -8.75 -14.66 -1.47
C VAL A 229 -9.27 -13.31 -0.98
N LEU A 230 -9.07 -12.25 -1.76
CA LEU A 230 -9.55 -10.89 -1.44
C LEU A 230 -11.08 -10.83 -1.37
N LEU A 231 -11.78 -11.49 -2.29
CA LEU A 231 -13.24 -11.60 -2.27
C LEU A 231 -13.73 -12.34 -1.03
N GLY A 232 -13.07 -13.44 -0.65
CA GLY A 232 -13.38 -14.18 0.57
C GLY A 232 -13.22 -13.34 1.83
N ARG A 233 -12.13 -12.57 1.91
CA ARG A 233 -11.91 -11.61 3.02
C ARG A 233 -12.95 -10.51 3.03
N GLY A 234 -13.23 -9.89 1.88
CA GLY A 234 -14.25 -8.84 1.78
C GLY A 234 -15.66 -9.31 2.13
N LEU A 235 -16.07 -10.49 1.67
CA LEU A 235 -17.38 -11.08 2.00
C LEU A 235 -17.47 -11.59 3.44
N GLY A 236 -16.34 -11.98 4.03
CA GLY A 236 -16.25 -12.37 5.43
C GLY A 236 -16.28 -11.19 6.41
N ALA A 237 -15.99 -9.97 5.92
CA ALA A 237 -16.00 -8.75 6.70
C ALA A 237 -17.41 -8.13 6.84
N ALA A 238 -17.63 -7.42 7.95
CA ALA A 238 -18.90 -6.76 8.25
C ALA A 238 -19.30 -5.74 7.16
N PRO A 239 -20.59 -5.54 6.88
CA PRO A 239 -21.05 -4.59 5.85
C PRO A 239 -20.81 -3.11 6.20
N LYS A 240 -20.81 -2.80 7.49
CA LYS A 240 -20.64 -1.46 8.07
C LYS A 240 -19.71 -1.52 9.29
N TRP A 241 -19.27 -0.35 9.74
CA TRP A 241 -18.50 -0.19 10.96
C TRP A 241 -19.18 0.84 11.86
N PRO A 242 -19.10 0.73 13.20
CA PRO A 242 -18.84 -0.51 13.96
C PRO A 242 -19.85 -1.62 13.60
N ALA A 243 -19.43 -2.88 13.72
CA ALA A 243 -20.26 -4.02 13.34
C ALA A 243 -21.22 -4.42 14.46
N ASP A 244 -22.45 -4.80 14.12
CA ASP A 244 -23.34 -5.43 15.10
C ASP A 244 -22.88 -6.88 15.38
N PRO A 245 -23.05 -7.42 16.60
CA PRO A 245 -22.54 -8.76 16.96
C PRO A 245 -23.01 -9.91 16.06
N ASP A 246 -24.19 -9.76 15.44
CA ASP A 246 -24.81 -10.71 14.52
C ASP A 246 -24.29 -10.61 13.07
N GLU A 247 -23.67 -9.49 12.70
CA GLU A 247 -23.10 -9.23 11.37
C GLU A 247 -21.70 -9.87 11.17
N ILE A 248 -21.14 -10.49 12.21
CA ILE A 248 -19.77 -11.05 12.23
C ILE A 248 -19.74 -12.52 11.77
N SER A 249 -20.89 -13.08 11.38
CA SER A 249 -20.99 -14.44 10.84
C SER A 249 -20.43 -14.53 9.41
N GLY A 250 -19.11 -14.72 9.36
CA GLY A 250 -18.28 -14.65 8.15
C GLY A 250 -18.65 -15.68 7.08
N PHE A 251 -18.74 -15.19 5.84
CA PHE A 251 -18.66 -16.05 4.66
C PHE A 251 -17.36 -16.87 4.72
N PRO A 252 -17.42 -18.21 4.58
CA PRO A 252 -16.24 -19.04 4.71
C PRO A 252 -15.19 -18.70 3.65
N VAL A 253 -14.04 -18.18 4.07
CA VAL A 253 -12.91 -17.80 3.19
C VAL A 253 -12.45 -18.98 2.31
N TRP A 254 -12.68 -20.22 2.74
CA TRP A 254 -12.36 -21.43 1.96
C TRP A 254 -13.26 -21.66 0.74
N ALA A 255 -14.50 -21.16 0.73
CA ALA A 255 -15.44 -21.37 -0.37
C ALA A 255 -14.97 -20.71 -1.70
N PRO A 256 -14.51 -19.45 -1.73
CA PRO A 256 -13.96 -18.85 -2.94
C PRO A 256 -12.59 -19.44 -3.33
N ILE A 257 -11.78 -19.88 -2.35
CA ILE A 257 -10.52 -20.60 -2.63
C ILE A 257 -10.80 -21.93 -3.35
N ALA A 258 -11.75 -22.72 -2.84
CA ALA A 258 -12.18 -23.96 -3.47
C ALA A 258 -12.77 -23.71 -4.87
N GLY A 259 -13.58 -22.65 -5.02
CA GLY A 259 -14.11 -22.19 -6.31
C GLY A 259 -13.00 -21.88 -7.33
N THR A 260 -11.92 -21.21 -6.90
CA THR A 260 -10.78 -20.94 -7.78
C THR A 260 -9.94 -22.14 -8.12
N ALA A 261 -9.74 -23.08 -7.19
CA ALA A 261 -9.02 -24.31 -7.48
C ALA A 261 -9.74 -25.12 -8.56
N VAL A 262 -11.07 -25.19 -8.48
CA VAL A 262 -11.92 -25.81 -9.51
C VAL A 262 -11.87 -25.03 -10.82
N ALA A 263 -12.01 -23.71 -10.78
CA ALA A 263 -11.93 -22.87 -11.97
C ALA A 263 -10.57 -22.97 -12.67
N ALA A 264 -9.47 -22.98 -11.90
CA ALA A 264 -8.10 -23.18 -12.37
C ALA A 264 -7.88 -24.54 -13.04
N GLY A 265 -8.42 -25.59 -12.43
CA GLY A 265 -8.41 -26.94 -13.00
C GLY A 265 -9.17 -26.98 -14.33
N LEU A 266 -10.33 -26.33 -14.40
CA LEU A 266 -11.16 -26.23 -15.60
C LEU A 266 -10.47 -25.38 -16.69
N THR A 267 -9.92 -24.19 -16.39
CA THR A 267 -9.18 -23.38 -17.37
C THR A 267 -7.90 -24.07 -17.84
N CYS A 268 -7.16 -24.78 -16.98
CA CYS A 268 -6.00 -25.58 -17.39
C CYS A 268 -6.39 -26.76 -18.29
N ALA A 269 -7.52 -27.42 -18.03
CA ALA A 269 -8.05 -28.47 -18.89
C ALA A 269 -8.58 -27.91 -20.23
N TRP A 270 -9.09 -26.68 -20.22
CA TRP A 270 -9.77 -26.03 -21.34
C TRP A 270 -8.84 -25.24 -22.27
N PHE A 271 -7.82 -24.56 -21.74
CA PHE A 271 -6.76 -23.88 -22.51
C PHE A 271 -5.92 -24.85 -23.36
N ARG A 272 -5.97 -26.14 -23.02
CA ARG A 272 -5.37 -27.25 -23.76
C ARG A 272 -6.15 -27.66 -25.01
N ARG A 273 -7.43 -27.29 -25.16
CA ARG A 273 -8.19 -27.55 -26.41
C ARG A 273 -7.87 -26.45 -27.42
N ALA A 274 -7.47 -26.83 -28.64
CA ALA A 274 -6.90 -25.96 -29.69
C ALA A 274 -7.89 -24.94 -30.31
N GLN A 275 -8.99 -24.58 -29.65
CA GLN A 275 -10.00 -23.67 -30.20
C GLN A 275 -9.83 -22.24 -29.68
N ALA A 276 -9.31 -21.37 -30.55
CA ALA A 276 -9.05 -19.94 -30.27
C ALA A 276 -10.28 -19.09 -29.94
N ARG A 277 -11.50 -19.58 -30.25
CA ARG A 277 -12.79 -18.92 -29.95
C ARG A 277 -13.24 -19.07 -28.49
N LEU A 278 -12.59 -19.93 -27.70
CA LEU A 278 -13.05 -20.24 -26.35
C LEU A 278 -12.42 -19.31 -25.29
N VAL A 279 -11.14 -18.94 -25.39
CA VAL A 279 -10.46 -18.06 -24.40
C VAL A 279 -11.05 -16.63 -24.31
N THR A 280 -11.83 -16.19 -25.31
CA THR A 280 -12.51 -14.88 -25.31
C THR A 280 -13.58 -14.75 -24.26
N ILE A 281 -14.35 -15.83 -24.03
CA ILE A 281 -15.51 -15.78 -23.17
C ILE A 281 -15.07 -15.51 -21.71
N PRO A 282 -14.10 -16.23 -21.12
CA PRO A 282 -13.65 -15.93 -19.77
C PRO A 282 -12.95 -14.58 -19.65
N ALA A 283 -12.16 -14.17 -20.65
CA ALA A 283 -11.48 -12.86 -20.62
C ALA A 283 -12.48 -11.70 -20.57
N LEU A 284 -13.54 -11.76 -21.38
CA LEU A 284 -14.62 -10.77 -21.37
C LEU A 284 -15.44 -10.84 -20.08
N VAL A 285 -15.78 -12.05 -19.61
CA VAL A 285 -16.52 -12.22 -18.35
C VAL A 285 -15.74 -11.60 -17.19
N PHE A 286 -14.46 -11.92 -17.02
CA PHE A 286 -13.65 -11.36 -15.94
C PHE A 286 -13.52 -9.84 -16.02
N ALA A 287 -13.28 -9.29 -17.22
CA ALA A 287 -13.16 -7.85 -17.40
C ALA A 287 -14.48 -7.10 -17.14
N VAL A 288 -15.60 -7.58 -17.68
CA VAL A 288 -16.92 -6.93 -17.56
C VAL A 288 -17.44 -7.00 -16.12
N PHE A 289 -17.40 -8.18 -15.49
CA PHE A 289 -17.82 -8.31 -14.09
C PHE A 289 -16.91 -7.50 -13.16
N GLY A 290 -15.60 -7.50 -13.41
CA GLY A 290 -14.65 -6.66 -12.67
C GLY A 290 -14.99 -5.17 -12.77
N LEU A 291 -15.24 -4.65 -13.98
CA LEU A 291 -15.59 -3.23 -14.18
C LEU A 291 -16.92 -2.84 -13.52
N ILE A 292 -17.95 -3.69 -13.64
CA ILE A 292 -19.23 -3.47 -12.95
C ILE A 292 -19.03 -3.45 -11.44
N ALA A 293 -18.26 -4.41 -10.90
CA ALA A 293 -17.98 -4.49 -9.47
C ALA A 293 -17.14 -3.31 -8.96
N VAL A 294 -16.16 -2.83 -9.74
CA VAL A 294 -15.44 -1.58 -9.46
C VAL A 294 -16.42 -0.42 -9.38
N GLY A 295 -17.32 -0.27 -10.36
CA GLY A 295 -18.34 0.80 -10.35
C GLY A 295 -19.26 0.74 -9.13
N LEU A 296 -19.70 -0.45 -8.74
CA LEU A 296 -20.52 -0.66 -7.54
C LEU A 296 -19.75 -0.37 -6.24
N CYS A 297 -18.50 -0.82 -6.14
CA CYS A 297 -17.63 -0.54 -5.00
C CYS A 297 -17.34 0.95 -4.92
N TRP A 298 -17.12 1.62 -6.05
CA TRP A 298 -16.88 3.06 -6.14
C TRP A 298 -18.12 3.90 -5.81
N TRP A 299 -19.31 3.46 -6.19
CA TRP A 299 -20.56 4.13 -5.78
C TRP A 299 -20.76 4.02 -4.28
N ARG A 300 -20.64 2.81 -3.73
CA ARG A 300 -20.77 2.58 -2.27
C ARG A 300 -19.55 3.04 -1.48
N TRP A 301 -18.48 3.43 -2.15
CA TRP A 301 -17.33 4.09 -1.57
C TRP A 301 -17.82 5.41 -0.99
N PRO A 302 -17.98 5.54 0.34
CA PRO A 302 -18.43 6.78 0.92
C PRO A 302 -17.40 7.83 0.53
N ALA A 303 -17.85 8.92 -0.11
CA ALA A 303 -17.00 10.05 -0.41
C ALA A 303 -16.43 10.54 0.92
N ALA A 304 -15.17 10.19 1.19
CA ALA A 304 -14.29 10.62 2.28
C ALA A 304 -14.90 11.63 3.26
N GLN A 305 -15.89 11.21 4.05
CA GLN A 305 -16.28 11.94 5.23
C GLN A 305 -15.40 11.37 6.34
N PRO A 306 -14.48 12.16 6.89
CA PRO A 306 -13.71 11.73 8.05
C PRO A 306 -14.68 11.18 9.10
N GLY A 307 -14.41 9.99 9.64
CA GLY A 307 -15.27 9.36 10.66
C GLY A 307 -16.48 8.61 10.11
N ALA A 308 -16.50 8.28 8.80
CA ALA A 308 -17.60 7.55 8.15
C ALA A 308 -17.76 6.09 8.59
N ALA A 309 -16.89 5.60 9.49
CA ALA A 309 -16.90 4.22 9.97
C ALA A 309 -16.98 3.24 8.78
N MET A 310 -15.95 3.30 7.94
CA MET A 310 -15.78 2.45 6.79
C MET A 310 -15.32 1.06 7.23
N SER A 311 -16.00 0.03 6.74
CA SER A 311 -15.60 -1.38 6.92
C SER A 311 -14.49 -1.79 5.95
N GLU A 312 -13.64 -2.74 6.39
CA GLU A 312 -12.61 -3.41 5.57
C GLU A 312 -13.18 -4.14 4.35
N ARG A 313 -14.48 -4.46 4.35
CA ARG A 313 -15.20 -5.08 3.23
C ARG A 313 -15.01 -4.32 1.92
N TRP A 314 -15.18 -3.01 1.91
CA TRP A 314 -15.20 -2.22 0.68
C TRP A 314 -13.84 -2.15 -0.01
N PRO A 315 -12.73 -1.87 0.71
CA PRO A 315 -11.38 -1.99 0.15
C PRO A 315 -11.06 -3.39 -0.41
N TYR A 316 -11.39 -4.46 0.30
CA TYR A 316 -11.13 -5.82 -0.19
C TYR A 316 -11.93 -6.16 -1.44
N LEU A 317 -13.22 -5.77 -1.50
CA LEU A 317 -14.05 -5.97 -2.70
C LEU A 317 -13.55 -5.13 -3.88
N LEU A 318 -13.06 -3.92 -3.64
CA LEU A 318 -12.45 -3.10 -4.69
C LEU A 318 -11.18 -3.76 -5.25
N LEU A 319 -10.26 -4.19 -4.38
CA LEU A 319 -9.03 -4.88 -4.79
C LEU A 319 -9.33 -6.17 -5.55
N ALA A 320 -10.30 -6.96 -5.08
CA ALA A 320 -10.78 -8.16 -5.79
C ALA A 320 -11.31 -7.81 -7.19
N SER A 321 -12.07 -6.72 -7.31
CA SER A 321 -12.64 -6.27 -8.59
C SER A 321 -11.58 -5.80 -9.58
N VAL A 322 -10.59 -5.03 -9.10
CA VAL A 322 -9.44 -4.59 -9.92
C VAL A 322 -8.59 -5.78 -10.37
N ALA A 323 -8.35 -6.74 -9.47
CA ALA A 323 -7.67 -7.99 -9.81
C ALA A 323 -8.41 -8.74 -10.93
N MET A 324 -9.74 -8.83 -10.88
CA MET A 324 -10.53 -9.47 -11.95
C MET A 324 -10.38 -8.79 -13.31
N VAL A 325 -10.31 -7.45 -13.35
CA VAL A 325 -10.04 -6.70 -14.59
C VAL A 325 -8.65 -7.02 -15.14
N LEU A 326 -7.63 -7.04 -14.26
CA LEU A 326 -6.25 -7.39 -14.64
C LEU A 326 -6.15 -8.82 -15.18
N ALA A 327 -6.84 -9.78 -14.54
CA ALA A 327 -6.90 -11.16 -15.03
C ALA A 327 -7.49 -11.24 -16.45
N GLY A 328 -8.59 -10.50 -16.72
CA GLY A 328 -9.19 -10.41 -18.05
C GLY A 328 -8.23 -9.85 -19.10
N ALA A 329 -7.50 -8.78 -18.77
CA ALA A 329 -6.50 -8.17 -19.66
C ALA A 329 -5.32 -9.12 -19.96
N LEU A 330 -4.79 -9.80 -18.94
CA LEU A 330 -3.70 -10.78 -19.09
C LEU A 330 -4.13 -11.98 -19.95
N LEU A 331 -5.36 -12.46 -19.81
CA LEU A 331 -5.92 -13.52 -20.67
C LEU A 331 -6.07 -13.06 -22.13
N ALA A 332 -6.54 -11.82 -22.36
CA ALA A 332 -6.64 -11.25 -23.69
C ALA A 332 -5.26 -11.12 -24.37
N LEU A 333 -4.25 -10.69 -23.61
CA LEU A 333 -2.87 -10.58 -24.09
C LEU A 333 -2.25 -11.96 -24.38
N ALA A 334 -2.43 -12.93 -23.48
CA ALA A 334 -1.99 -14.32 -23.69
C ALA A 334 -2.59 -14.91 -24.99
N ARG A 335 -3.87 -14.61 -25.27
CA ARG A 335 -4.54 -15.01 -26.51
C ARG A 335 -3.93 -14.33 -27.74
N ARG A 336 -3.77 -13.00 -27.72
CA ARG A 336 -3.21 -12.24 -28.85
C ARG A 336 -1.83 -12.75 -29.23
N LEU A 337 -1.00 -13.04 -28.23
CA LEU A 337 0.36 -13.56 -28.42
C LEU A 337 0.37 -15.01 -28.93
N ARG A 338 -0.68 -15.80 -28.67
CA ARG A 338 -0.85 -17.17 -29.20
C ARG A 338 -1.32 -17.22 -30.66
N LEU A 339 -1.96 -16.15 -31.15
CA LEU A 339 -2.49 -16.02 -32.51
C LEU A 339 -1.52 -15.33 -33.48
N ALA A 340 -0.39 -14.82 -33.01
CA ALA A 340 0.67 -14.29 -33.87
C ALA A 340 1.35 -15.42 -34.67
N PRO A 341 1.85 -15.16 -35.90
CA PRO A 341 2.30 -16.20 -36.83
C PRO A 341 3.40 -17.15 -36.28
N ALA A 342 3.38 -18.37 -36.81
CA ALA A 342 3.87 -19.63 -36.24
C ALA A 342 5.40 -19.76 -36.10
N TYR A 343 6.03 -18.99 -35.22
CA TYR A 343 7.44 -19.18 -34.84
C TYR A 343 7.65 -19.72 -33.43
N ALA A 344 6.56 -20.06 -32.72
CA ALA A 344 6.61 -20.59 -31.37
C ALA A 344 6.33 -22.10 -31.39
N GLN A 345 7.38 -22.92 -31.38
CA GLN A 345 7.22 -24.32 -31.00
C GLN A 345 6.58 -24.35 -29.60
N ALA A 346 5.55 -25.19 -29.41
CA ALA A 346 4.94 -25.36 -28.10
C ALA A 346 6.00 -25.91 -27.12
N PRO A 347 6.26 -25.25 -25.99
CA PRO A 347 7.30 -25.70 -25.06
C PRO A 347 6.93 -27.05 -24.42
N PRO A 348 7.92 -27.78 -23.86
CA PRO A 348 7.68 -29.04 -23.18
C PRO A 348 6.62 -28.95 -22.07
N ARG A 349 5.85 -30.03 -21.88
CA ARG A 349 4.72 -30.07 -20.93
C ARG A 349 5.11 -29.77 -19.49
N LEU A 350 6.28 -30.24 -19.05
CA LEU A 350 6.77 -30.00 -17.69
C LEU A 350 7.21 -28.55 -17.49
N LEU A 351 7.88 -27.96 -18.49
CA LEU A 351 8.35 -26.58 -18.45
C LEU A 351 7.18 -25.59 -18.43
N SER A 352 6.18 -25.83 -19.26
CA SER A 352 4.95 -25.01 -19.31
C SER A 352 4.17 -25.06 -18.00
N LEU A 353 4.02 -26.24 -17.39
CA LEU A 353 3.39 -26.39 -16.08
C LEU A 353 4.19 -25.64 -14.99
N GLY A 354 5.51 -25.82 -14.95
CA GLY A 354 6.39 -25.16 -13.98
C GLY A 354 6.31 -23.65 -14.05
N VAL A 355 6.42 -23.06 -15.25
CA VAL A 355 6.32 -21.60 -15.45
C VAL A 355 4.95 -21.07 -15.04
N THR A 356 3.88 -21.79 -15.37
CA THR A 356 2.51 -21.38 -14.99
C THR A 356 2.36 -21.34 -13.47
N VAL A 357 2.84 -22.38 -12.76
CA VAL A 357 2.78 -22.47 -11.30
C VAL A 357 3.61 -21.36 -10.65
N VAL A 358 4.87 -21.17 -11.08
CA VAL A 358 5.75 -20.16 -10.49
C VAL A 358 5.19 -18.75 -10.68
N CYS A 359 4.80 -18.39 -11.91
CA CYS A 359 4.22 -17.06 -12.18
C CYS A 359 2.90 -16.84 -11.45
N GLY A 360 2.04 -17.87 -11.39
CA GLY A 360 0.77 -17.81 -10.68
C GLY A 360 0.95 -17.63 -9.18
N SER A 361 1.82 -18.43 -8.55
CA SER A 361 2.10 -18.36 -7.11
C SER A 361 2.74 -17.04 -6.71
N LEU A 362 3.75 -16.57 -7.47
CA LEU A 362 4.45 -15.31 -7.19
C LEU A 362 3.48 -14.12 -7.21
N LEU A 363 2.65 -14.05 -8.25
CA LEU A 363 1.77 -12.90 -8.46
C LEU A 363 0.56 -12.93 -7.52
N ALA A 364 0.07 -14.13 -7.17
CA ALA A 364 -0.92 -14.29 -6.12
C ALA A 364 -0.38 -13.79 -4.76
N TRP A 365 0.85 -14.17 -4.42
CA TRP A 365 1.50 -13.73 -3.19
C TRP A 365 1.67 -12.20 -3.15
N ILE A 366 2.17 -11.58 -4.22
CA ILE A 366 2.35 -10.11 -4.31
C ILE A 366 1.02 -9.37 -4.11
N VAL A 367 -0.05 -9.79 -4.78
CA VAL A 367 -1.35 -9.09 -4.70
C VAL A 367 -1.96 -9.21 -3.31
N VAL A 368 -1.83 -10.38 -2.66
CA VAL A 368 -2.34 -10.58 -1.30
C VAL A 368 -1.51 -9.83 -0.26
N SER A 369 -0.17 -9.86 -0.37
CA SER A 369 0.72 -9.20 0.59
C SER A 369 0.69 -7.67 0.47
N ALA A 370 0.49 -7.12 -0.74
CA ALA A 370 0.31 -5.69 -0.94
C ALA A 370 -1.10 -5.18 -0.55
N GLY A 371 -2.09 -6.08 -0.49
CA GLY A 371 -3.46 -5.72 -0.17
C GLY A 371 -3.65 -5.26 1.27
N GLU A 372 -3.06 -5.98 2.23
CA GLU A 372 -3.22 -5.69 3.67
C GLU A 372 -2.76 -4.27 4.06
N PRO A 373 -1.54 -3.81 3.70
CA PRO A 373 -1.10 -2.44 4.00
C PRO A 373 -1.99 -1.36 3.37
N PHE A 374 -2.51 -1.60 2.16
CA PHE A 374 -3.41 -0.67 1.49
C PHE A 374 -4.75 -0.56 2.22
N VAL A 375 -5.32 -1.69 2.64
CA VAL A 375 -6.58 -1.70 3.40
C VAL A 375 -6.39 -0.99 4.74
N GLN A 376 -5.27 -1.26 5.44
CA GLN A 376 -4.95 -0.61 6.71
C GLN A 376 -4.87 0.91 6.58
N ALA A 377 -4.02 1.42 5.68
CA ALA A 377 -3.85 2.87 5.48
C ALA A 377 -5.18 3.56 5.09
N ARG A 378 -6.04 2.83 4.35
CA ARG A 378 -7.34 3.38 3.96
C ARG A 378 -8.33 3.41 5.12
N LEU A 379 -8.34 2.42 5.99
CA LEU A 379 -9.20 2.41 7.19
C LEU A 379 -8.81 3.52 8.14
N GLU A 380 -7.52 3.70 8.40
CA GLU A 380 -6.99 4.77 9.25
C GLU A 380 -7.45 6.15 8.74
N THR A 381 -7.31 6.40 7.43
CA THR A 381 -7.73 7.69 6.84
C THR A 381 -9.24 7.89 6.74
N ALA A 382 -10.03 6.83 6.56
CA ALA A 382 -11.48 6.94 6.44
C ALA A 382 -12.17 7.09 7.81
N ASN A 383 -11.60 6.48 8.84
CA ASN A 383 -12.23 6.37 10.16
C ASN A 383 -11.75 7.42 11.15
N THR A 384 -10.72 8.19 10.79
CA THR A 384 -10.17 9.28 11.62
C THR A 384 -10.64 10.64 11.12
N VAL A 385 -11.10 11.48 12.04
CA VAL A 385 -11.27 12.93 11.86
C VAL A 385 -10.15 13.60 12.61
N SER A 386 -9.27 14.32 11.89
CA SER A 386 -8.28 15.18 12.50
C SER A 386 -8.42 16.56 11.87
N THR A 387 -8.82 17.54 12.69
CA THR A 387 -8.69 18.95 12.32
C THR A 387 -7.45 19.49 13.02
N THR A 388 -6.71 20.36 12.35
CA THR A 388 -5.55 21.03 12.92
C THR A 388 -5.70 22.54 12.80
N THR A 389 -5.02 23.29 13.64
CA THR A 389 -4.99 24.75 13.60
C THR A 389 -3.57 25.27 13.56
N THR A 390 -3.39 26.43 12.92
CA THR A 390 -2.13 27.18 12.92
C THR A 390 -2.23 28.49 13.69
N ALA A 391 -3.43 28.86 14.15
CA ALA A 391 -3.65 30.04 14.97
C ALA A 391 -3.20 29.75 16.41
N LYS A 392 -2.37 30.63 16.98
CA LYS A 392 -1.93 30.52 18.37
C LYS A 392 -3.11 30.69 19.34
N PRO A 393 -3.09 30.04 20.52
CA PRO A 393 -4.12 30.23 21.53
C PRO A 393 -4.11 31.65 22.10
N ASP A 394 -5.28 32.17 22.43
CA ASP A 394 -5.42 33.52 22.98
C ASP A 394 -4.89 33.58 24.42
N GLN A 395 -3.83 34.37 24.65
CA GLN A 395 -3.28 34.62 25.98
C GLN A 395 -3.72 36.01 26.46
N LEU A 396 -4.89 36.08 27.08
CA LEU A 396 -5.33 37.29 27.77
C LEU A 396 -4.95 37.21 29.26
N PRO A 397 -4.45 38.30 29.88
CA PRO A 397 -4.26 38.33 31.32
C PRO A 397 -5.61 38.08 32.02
N VAL A 398 -5.63 37.08 32.89
CA VAL A 398 -6.83 36.62 33.59
C VAL A 398 -6.86 37.29 34.97
N GLN A 399 -7.95 38.01 35.27
CA GLN A 399 -8.21 38.53 36.61
C GLN A 399 -9.20 37.62 37.32
N LEU A 400 -8.71 36.87 38.33
CA LEU A 400 -9.47 35.97 39.20
C LEU A 400 -10.50 36.69 40.07
N ASP A 401 -11.52 37.26 39.42
CA ASP A 401 -12.62 38.04 39.99
C ASP A 401 -13.92 37.24 40.14
N GLY A 402 -13.98 36.04 39.54
CA GLY A 402 -15.13 35.13 39.61
C GLY A 402 -16.22 35.41 38.58
N THR A 403 -16.00 36.32 37.63
CA THR A 403 -16.93 36.57 36.52
C THR A 403 -16.92 35.43 35.50
N LEU A 404 -18.09 35.02 35.02
CA LEU A 404 -18.21 33.99 33.99
C LEU A 404 -17.62 34.49 32.68
N ALA A 405 -16.51 33.90 32.25
CA ALA A 405 -15.83 34.27 31.01
C ALA A 405 -16.55 33.68 29.79
N TRP A 406 -16.84 32.37 29.83
CA TRP A 406 -17.61 31.67 28.80
C TRP A 406 -18.20 30.38 29.38
N SER A 407 -19.23 29.87 28.71
CA SER A 407 -19.90 28.60 29.01
C SER A 407 -20.33 27.94 27.70
N ARG A 408 -20.21 26.62 27.61
CA ARG A 408 -20.57 25.82 26.44
C ARG A 408 -21.10 24.45 26.84
N GLU A 409 -22.21 24.04 26.26
CA GLU A 409 -22.72 22.69 26.42
C GLU A 409 -21.84 21.66 25.69
N VAL A 410 -21.65 20.50 26.31
CA VAL A 410 -20.82 19.40 25.81
C VAL A 410 -21.61 18.09 25.83
N PRO A 411 -21.62 17.31 24.74
CA PRO A 411 -22.51 16.17 24.58
C PRO A 411 -22.20 15.00 25.52
N ALA A 412 -20.95 14.86 25.97
CA ALA A 412 -20.49 13.99 27.05
C ALA A 412 -18.99 14.29 27.29
N THR A 413 -18.57 14.36 28.56
CA THR A 413 -17.14 14.56 28.91
C THR A 413 -16.63 13.45 29.81
N GLY A 414 -15.49 12.89 29.40
CA GLY A 414 -14.59 12.13 30.26
C GLY A 414 -13.69 13.11 31.03
N ALA A 415 -12.39 12.86 31.01
CA ALA A 415 -11.40 13.75 31.61
C ALA A 415 -11.28 15.10 30.86
N ILE A 416 -10.92 16.13 31.62
CA ILE A 416 -10.48 17.41 31.08
C ILE A 416 -9.07 17.71 31.59
N ALA A 417 -8.22 18.29 30.76
CA ALA A 417 -6.87 18.67 31.16
C ALA A 417 -6.47 20.00 30.52
N GLY A 418 -5.84 20.86 31.32
CA GLY A 418 -5.26 22.11 30.88
C GLY A 418 -3.92 21.88 30.19
N THR A 419 -3.69 22.62 29.12
CA THR A 419 -2.50 22.53 28.27
C THR A 419 -2.07 23.92 27.83
N THR A 420 -0.93 24.04 27.19
CA THR A 420 -0.51 25.28 26.52
C THR A 420 -1.43 25.65 25.34
N GLY A 421 -2.09 24.65 24.74
CA GLY A 421 -3.07 24.81 23.68
C GLY A 421 -4.47 25.23 24.14
N GLY A 422 -4.76 25.22 25.44
CA GLY A 422 -6.11 25.42 25.98
C GLY A 422 -6.56 24.21 26.81
N VAL A 423 -7.81 23.76 26.65
CA VAL A 423 -8.36 22.63 27.39
C VAL A 423 -8.59 21.44 26.48
N ALA A 424 -7.90 20.35 26.78
CA ALA A 424 -8.17 19.05 26.19
C ALA A 424 -9.39 18.41 26.88
N GLU A 425 -10.34 17.95 26.09
CA GLU A 425 -11.55 17.25 26.49
C GLU A 425 -11.52 15.83 25.93
N LEU A 426 -11.44 14.82 26.80
CA LEU A 426 -11.61 13.43 26.39
C LEU A 426 -13.10 13.15 26.17
N ARG A 427 -13.46 12.77 24.95
CA ARG A 427 -14.82 12.47 24.51
C ARG A 427 -14.94 10.99 24.15
N PRO A 428 -16.17 10.43 24.04
CA PRO A 428 -16.35 9.02 23.70
C PRO A 428 -15.66 8.60 22.39
N ASP A 429 -15.53 9.53 21.43
CA ASP A 429 -14.97 9.31 20.09
C ASP A 429 -13.51 9.76 19.94
N GLY A 430 -12.88 10.36 20.97
CA GLY A 430 -11.51 10.87 20.89
C GLY A 430 -11.25 12.08 21.78
N VAL A 431 -10.54 13.09 21.28
CA VAL A 431 -10.16 14.29 22.04
C VAL A 431 -10.47 15.58 21.28
N VAL A 432 -10.92 16.59 22.00
CA VAL A 432 -11.21 17.93 21.48
C VAL A 432 -10.39 18.94 22.26
N MET A 433 -9.77 19.90 21.57
CA MET A 433 -9.11 21.03 22.21
C MET A 433 -9.94 22.28 22.06
N SER A 434 -10.26 22.91 23.19
CA SER A 434 -10.95 24.19 23.25
C SER A 434 -10.00 25.29 23.71
N ASP A 435 -10.18 26.49 23.16
CA ASP A 435 -9.45 27.67 23.61
C ASP A 435 -9.88 28.05 25.03
N ALA A 436 -8.91 28.21 25.94
CA ALA A 436 -9.17 28.51 27.35
C ALA A 436 -9.82 29.89 27.57
N THR A 437 -9.60 30.83 26.64
CA THR A 437 -10.07 32.21 26.73
C THR A 437 -11.47 32.37 26.16
N THR A 438 -11.79 31.71 25.05
CA THR A 438 -13.04 31.87 24.30
C THR A 438 -14.02 30.69 24.40
N GLY A 439 -13.54 29.50 24.78
CA GLY A 439 -14.33 28.26 24.82
C GLY A 439 -14.62 27.64 23.45
N GLN A 440 -14.11 28.24 22.36
CA GLN A 440 -14.28 27.73 21.01
C GLN A 440 -13.37 26.54 20.74
N ILE A 441 -13.85 25.57 19.97
CA ILE A 441 -13.06 24.40 19.55
C ILE A 441 -11.97 24.86 18.58
N ARG A 442 -10.71 24.60 18.95
CA ARG A 442 -9.52 24.89 18.13
C ARG A 442 -9.24 23.75 17.15
N TRP A 443 -9.25 22.52 17.66
CA TRP A 443 -9.04 21.31 16.88
C TRP A 443 -9.74 20.12 17.51
N ARG A 444 -9.97 19.06 16.73
CA ARG A 444 -10.47 17.77 17.21
C ARG A 444 -9.71 16.63 16.56
N TYR A 445 -9.54 15.57 17.32
CA TYR A 445 -9.10 14.28 16.84
C TYR A 445 -10.11 13.23 17.31
N SER A 446 -10.78 12.54 16.38
CA SER A 446 -11.76 11.51 16.70
C SER A 446 -11.63 10.31 15.78
N ARG A 447 -11.91 9.11 16.30
CA ARG A 447 -11.81 7.85 15.59
C ARG A 447 -13.09 7.04 15.75
N ALA A 448 -13.59 6.51 14.64
CA ALA A 448 -14.86 5.78 14.61
C ALA A 448 -14.80 4.38 15.26
N ASP A 449 -13.60 3.81 15.40
CA ASP A 449 -13.35 2.51 16.01
C ASP A 449 -13.22 2.55 17.55
N VAL A 450 -13.14 3.76 18.12
CA VAL A 450 -13.07 3.95 19.57
C VAL A 450 -14.36 3.54 20.25
N ASP A 451 -14.24 2.82 21.36
CA ASP A 451 -15.34 2.43 22.24
C ASP A 451 -15.28 3.23 23.53
N ASP A 452 -15.98 4.38 23.52
CA ASP A 452 -16.15 5.26 24.67
C ASP A 452 -14.84 5.62 25.40
N ALA A 453 -13.95 6.36 24.74
CA ALA A 453 -12.69 6.80 25.36
C ALA A 453 -12.91 7.57 26.67
N ALA A 454 -14.05 8.28 26.82
CA ALA A 454 -14.42 8.99 28.03
C ALA A 454 -14.55 8.07 29.27
N SER A 455 -14.81 6.78 29.08
CA SER A 455 -14.85 5.78 30.16
C SER A 455 -13.49 5.55 30.85
N SER A 456 -12.39 5.95 30.20
CA SER A 456 -11.03 5.83 30.75
C SER A 456 -10.75 6.79 31.92
N GLY A 457 -11.64 7.74 32.19
CA GLY A 457 -11.47 8.73 33.25
C GLY A 457 -10.20 9.58 33.06
N SER A 458 -9.65 10.14 34.15
CA SER A 458 -8.42 10.94 34.14
C SER A 458 -7.19 10.19 33.65
N LYS A 459 -7.14 8.87 33.79
CA LYS A 459 -6.04 8.05 33.26
C LYS A 459 -6.03 7.96 31.73
N GLY A 460 -7.16 8.27 31.10
CA GLY A 460 -7.28 8.28 29.64
C GLY A 460 -6.74 9.52 28.95
N LEU A 461 -6.31 10.54 29.70
CA LEU A 461 -5.82 11.81 29.14
C LEU A 461 -4.58 12.26 29.91
N LEU A 462 -3.41 12.07 29.31
CA LEU A 462 -2.12 12.47 29.87
C LEU A 462 -1.64 13.75 29.19
N VAL A 463 -0.99 14.61 29.96
CA VAL A 463 -0.40 15.86 29.48
C VAL A 463 1.06 15.89 29.91
N SER A 464 1.95 16.29 29.01
CA SER A 464 3.37 16.47 29.33
C SER A 464 3.59 17.57 30.37
N GLY A 465 4.68 17.51 31.12
CA GLY A 465 4.99 18.51 32.16
C GLY A 465 5.08 19.96 31.65
N ASP A 466 5.42 20.16 30.37
CA ASP A 466 5.42 21.48 29.72
C ASP A 466 4.06 21.87 29.10
N GLY A 467 3.06 20.99 29.18
CA GLY A 467 1.72 21.18 28.62
C GLY A 467 1.64 21.23 27.09
N GLN A 468 2.70 20.84 26.37
CA GLN A 468 2.74 20.92 24.89
C GLN A 468 2.28 19.64 24.20
N THR A 469 2.29 18.50 24.91
CA THR A 469 1.95 17.19 24.35
C THR A 469 0.82 16.57 25.13
N VAL A 470 -0.12 15.95 24.42
CA VAL A 470 -1.24 15.21 25.01
C VAL A 470 -1.22 13.78 24.49
N ALA A 471 -1.39 12.80 25.37
CA ALA A 471 -1.68 11.42 24.98
C ALA A 471 -3.10 11.05 25.42
N ALA A 472 -3.93 10.64 24.45
CA ALA A 472 -5.28 10.18 24.69
C ALA A 472 -5.36 8.65 24.55
N HIS A 473 -5.95 8.00 25.54
CA HIS A 473 -6.31 6.57 25.49
C HIS A 473 -7.58 6.40 24.67
N LEU A 474 -7.50 5.52 23.67
CA LEU A 474 -8.51 5.26 22.65
C LEU A 474 -8.83 3.76 22.68
N PRO A 475 -9.56 3.30 23.72
CA PRO A 475 -9.94 1.90 23.84
C PRO A 475 -10.84 1.51 22.67
N TRP A 476 -10.79 0.25 22.28
CA TRP A 476 -11.64 -0.33 21.26
C TRP A 476 -12.19 -1.68 21.74
N ALA A 477 -13.44 -1.99 21.40
CA ALA A 477 -14.04 -3.29 21.71
C ALA A 477 -13.76 -4.30 20.59
N LYS A 478 -13.75 -5.60 20.92
CA LYS A 478 -13.54 -6.69 19.95
C LYS A 478 -14.50 -6.64 18.74
N TYR A 479 -15.71 -6.11 18.93
CA TYR A 479 -16.73 -5.91 17.89
C TYR A 479 -16.57 -4.59 17.12
N ARG A 480 -15.68 -3.71 17.60
CA ARG A 480 -15.19 -2.49 17.00
C ARG A 480 -13.69 -2.56 16.63
N SER A 481 -13.11 -3.74 16.37
CA SER A 481 -11.85 -3.88 15.60
C SER A 481 -11.99 -4.75 14.34
N PRO A 482 -11.49 -4.32 13.17
CA PRO A 482 -11.46 -5.17 11.99
C PRO A 482 -10.61 -6.43 12.25
N SER A 483 -10.90 -7.51 11.53
CA SER A 483 -10.26 -8.79 11.79
C SER A 483 -8.79 -8.79 11.34
N GLY A 484 -7.87 -9.04 12.29
CA GLY A 484 -6.43 -9.11 11.98
C GLY A 484 -5.72 -7.77 11.78
N ILE A 485 -6.38 -6.65 12.10
CA ILE A 485 -5.78 -5.32 12.08
C ILE A 485 -5.44 -4.88 13.51
N LYS A 486 -4.22 -4.39 13.73
CA LYS A 486 -3.80 -3.81 15.01
C LYS A 486 -4.18 -2.33 15.02
N LEU A 487 -5.15 -1.96 15.84
CA LEU A 487 -5.57 -0.57 16.01
C LEU A 487 -4.76 0.10 17.13
N PRO A 488 -4.26 1.32 16.93
CA PRO A 488 -3.54 2.03 17.97
C PRO A 488 -4.46 2.35 19.15
N THR A 489 -3.96 2.14 20.36
CA THR A 489 -4.69 2.32 21.63
C THR A 489 -4.41 3.70 22.24
N TYR A 490 -3.32 4.37 21.85
CA TYR A 490 -3.02 5.74 22.24
C TYR A 490 -2.74 6.61 21.02
N ALA A 491 -3.26 7.84 21.04
CA ALA A 491 -2.85 8.89 20.10
C ALA A 491 -2.09 9.98 20.85
N VAL A 492 -0.89 10.29 20.39
CA VAL A 492 -0.05 11.38 20.92
C VAL A 492 -0.17 12.57 19.98
N LEU A 493 -0.58 13.71 20.53
CA LEU A 493 -0.97 14.90 19.80
C LEU A 493 -0.22 16.12 20.33
N ASP A 494 0.13 17.01 19.42
CA ASP A 494 0.59 18.36 19.76
C ASP A 494 -0.60 19.19 20.30
N ALA A 495 -0.47 19.71 21.52
CA ALA A 495 -1.54 20.41 22.21
C ALA A 495 -1.96 21.71 21.49
N GLU A 496 -1.01 22.41 20.87
CA GLU A 496 -1.28 23.70 20.24
C GLU A 496 -1.99 23.54 18.89
N THR A 497 -1.54 22.61 18.07
CA THR A 497 -1.93 22.46 16.66
C THR A 497 -2.92 21.33 16.42
N GLY A 498 -2.97 20.32 17.30
CA GLY A 498 -3.76 19.10 17.11
C GLY A 498 -3.11 18.10 16.14
N LYS A 499 -1.85 18.35 15.74
CA LYS A 499 -1.11 17.45 14.87
C LYS A 499 -0.88 16.11 15.58
N VAL A 500 -1.24 15.01 14.93
CA VAL A 500 -0.88 13.66 15.37
C VAL A 500 0.63 13.50 15.25
N LEU A 501 1.30 13.31 16.38
CA LEU A 501 2.73 13.11 16.45
C LEU A 501 3.09 11.63 16.27
N THR A 502 2.37 10.74 16.97
CA THR A 502 2.46 9.29 16.78
C THR A 502 1.19 8.60 17.28
N GLU A 503 0.99 7.36 16.84
CA GLU A 503 -0.07 6.49 17.32
C GLU A 503 0.55 5.17 17.79
N VAL A 504 0.22 4.76 19.02
CA VAL A 504 0.86 3.63 19.69
C VAL A 504 -0.16 2.53 19.94
N HIS A 505 0.14 1.34 19.45
CA HIS A 505 -0.59 0.13 19.79
C HIS A 505 0.08 -0.58 20.97
N THR A 506 -0.62 -0.66 22.09
CA THR A 506 -0.17 -1.33 23.32
C THR A 506 -1.39 -1.75 24.14
N ASP A 507 -1.24 -2.85 24.89
CA ASP A 507 -2.20 -3.27 25.92
C ASP A 507 -1.83 -2.71 27.31
N GLY A 508 -0.74 -1.94 27.39
CA GLY A 508 -0.22 -1.34 28.61
C GLY A 508 -0.91 -0.03 29.01
N THR A 509 -0.59 0.45 30.20
CA THR A 509 -1.06 1.74 30.73
C THR A 509 0.00 2.80 30.50
N ALA A 510 -0.35 3.90 29.84
CA ALA A 510 0.57 5.01 29.69
C ALA A 510 0.87 5.67 31.05
N LEU A 511 2.14 5.94 31.30
CA LEU A 511 2.64 6.54 32.53
C LEU A 511 2.85 8.04 32.34
N ALA A 512 3.54 8.43 31.27
CA ALA A 512 3.90 9.81 30.97
C ALA A 512 4.16 10.00 29.47
N VAL A 513 4.11 11.26 29.01
CA VAL A 513 4.31 11.63 27.60
C VAL A 513 5.13 12.91 27.49
N ASP A 514 5.97 13.01 26.46
CA ASP A 514 6.61 14.25 26.03
C ASP A 514 6.65 14.33 24.49
N ALA A 515 7.30 15.37 23.95
CA ALA A 515 7.40 15.60 22.51
C ALA A 515 8.19 14.51 21.74
N ASN A 516 8.93 13.65 22.44
CA ASN A 516 9.83 12.65 21.87
C ASN A 516 9.36 11.22 22.07
N GLN A 517 8.56 10.92 23.09
CA GLN A 517 8.17 9.56 23.45
C GLN A 517 6.92 9.46 24.34
N LEU A 518 6.29 8.29 24.30
CA LEU A 518 5.24 7.85 25.22
C LEU A 518 5.78 6.71 26.08
N LEU A 519 5.77 6.90 27.40
CA LEU A 519 6.20 5.89 28.38
C LEU A 519 5.00 5.03 28.80
N VAL A 520 5.13 3.70 28.68
CA VAL A 520 4.04 2.75 28.92
C VAL A 520 4.50 1.63 29.85
N ALA A 521 3.65 1.27 30.82
CA ALA A 521 3.81 0.08 31.64
C ALA A 521 3.08 -1.12 30.99
N GLU A 522 3.83 -2.17 30.66
CA GLU A 522 3.35 -3.44 30.09
C GLU A 522 3.70 -4.61 31.02
N GLY A 523 2.85 -4.86 32.02
CA GLY A 523 3.17 -5.81 33.10
C GLY A 523 4.40 -5.33 33.86
N ASN A 524 5.43 -6.16 33.98
CA ASN A 524 6.69 -5.82 34.64
C ASN A 524 7.72 -5.16 33.70
N TYR A 525 7.28 -4.62 32.57
CA TYR A 525 8.12 -3.88 31.65
C TYR A 525 7.70 -2.42 31.59
N VAL A 526 8.69 -1.55 31.48
CA VAL A 526 8.50 -0.16 31.06
C VAL A 526 9.03 -0.04 29.64
N VAL A 527 8.19 0.50 28.76
CA VAL A 527 8.46 0.63 27.33
C VAL A 527 8.35 2.10 26.96
N ALA A 528 9.37 2.63 26.27
CA ALA A 528 9.27 3.93 25.63
C ALA A 528 8.95 3.74 24.15
N HIS A 529 7.85 4.35 23.69
CA HIS A 529 7.48 4.39 22.29
C HIS A 529 7.84 5.74 21.70
N GLY A 530 8.73 5.75 20.71
CA GLY A 530 9.16 6.98 20.03
C GLY A 530 8.03 7.71 19.32
N VAL A 531 7.99 9.03 19.52
CA VAL A 531 7.04 9.96 18.91
C VAL A 531 7.67 10.61 17.67
N SER A 532 8.82 11.25 17.83
CA SER A 532 9.52 11.99 16.76
C SER A 532 10.76 11.26 16.21
N SER A 533 11.30 10.31 16.98
CA SER A 533 12.52 9.54 16.70
C SER A 533 12.25 8.05 16.91
N PRO A 534 12.89 7.12 16.17
CA PRO A 534 12.67 5.67 16.31
C PRO A 534 13.24 5.07 17.61
N THR A 535 13.35 5.86 18.68
CA THR A 535 13.74 5.39 20.00
C THR A 535 12.63 4.49 20.55
N HIS A 536 12.95 3.19 20.64
CA HIS A 536 12.10 2.20 21.27
C HIS A 536 12.98 1.30 22.13
N TRP A 537 12.84 1.41 23.44
CA TRP A 537 13.50 0.54 24.40
C TRP A 537 12.47 -0.08 25.34
N ARG A 538 12.86 -1.22 25.91
CA ARG A 538 12.03 -2.00 26.82
C ARG A 538 12.90 -2.46 27.97
N THR A 539 12.59 -1.98 29.16
CA THR A 539 13.31 -2.31 30.39
C THR A 539 12.44 -3.17 31.28
N GLN A 540 12.94 -4.36 31.63
CA GLN A 540 12.27 -5.24 32.56
C GLN A 540 12.55 -4.78 34.00
N LEU A 541 11.50 -4.49 34.75
CA LEU A 541 11.57 -4.17 36.17
C LEU A 541 11.24 -5.40 37.01
N ARG A 542 11.55 -5.32 38.31
CA ARG A 542 11.27 -6.41 39.26
C ARG A 542 9.78 -6.67 39.42
N CYS A 543 8.97 -5.64 39.24
CA CYS A 543 7.52 -5.68 39.38
C CYS A 543 6.83 -4.76 38.38
N ASN A 544 5.51 -4.87 38.35
CA ASN A 544 4.65 -3.90 37.68
C ASN A 544 4.92 -2.48 38.24
N VAL A 545 4.70 -1.49 37.41
CA VAL A 545 4.75 -0.06 37.77
C VAL A 545 3.44 0.57 37.37
N THR A 546 2.93 1.45 38.22
CA THR A 546 1.65 2.16 38.00
C THR A 546 1.83 3.67 37.87
N GLN A 547 3.03 4.20 38.15
CA GLN A 547 3.35 5.63 38.16
C GLN A 547 4.73 5.86 37.57
N GLY A 548 4.85 6.88 36.73
CA GLY A 548 6.12 7.31 36.16
C GLY A 548 6.00 8.70 35.57
N GLU A 549 7.12 9.40 35.48
CA GLU A 549 7.21 10.78 34.99
C GLU A 549 8.45 10.96 34.13
N LEU A 550 8.40 11.94 33.23
CA LEU A 550 9.51 12.30 32.35
C LEU A 550 10.16 13.59 32.84
N MET A 551 11.47 13.54 33.08
CA MET A 551 12.23 14.69 33.55
C MET A 551 13.62 14.74 32.94
N GLY A 552 13.89 15.78 32.16
CA GLY A 552 15.17 15.95 31.48
C GLY A 552 15.45 14.81 30.51
N ASP A 553 16.54 14.08 30.73
CA ASP A 553 16.96 12.92 29.93
C ASP A 553 16.62 11.58 30.62
N GLN A 554 15.65 11.59 31.55
CA GLN A 554 15.32 10.42 32.37
C GLN A 554 13.80 10.16 32.47
N ALA A 555 13.44 8.88 32.52
CA ALA A 555 12.14 8.40 32.98
C ALA A 555 12.29 7.98 34.42
N VAL A 556 11.53 8.60 35.31
CA VAL A 556 11.51 8.22 36.72
C VAL A 556 10.30 7.36 36.98
N VAL A 557 10.53 6.18 37.53
CA VAL A 557 9.48 5.21 37.86
C VAL A 557 9.60 4.77 39.30
N VAL A 558 8.47 4.40 39.89
CA VAL A 558 8.41 3.91 41.27
C VAL A 558 7.97 2.46 41.25
N ASP A 559 8.84 1.56 41.72
CA ASP A 559 8.46 0.20 42.02
C ASP A 559 8.38 -0.01 43.54
N ALA A 560 7.48 -0.88 43.97
CA ALA A 560 7.23 -1.15 45.37
C ALA A 560 7.52 -2.62 45.72
N CYS A 561 8.61 -3.18 45.18
CA CYS A 561 8.84 -4.62 45.26
C CYS A 561 10.23 -5.05 45.75
N GLY A 562 10.23 -6.00 46.70
CA GLY A 562 11.42 -6.63 47.27
C GLY A 562 11.71 -6.16 48.69
N GLY A 563 11.48 -7.03 49.68
CA GLY A 563 11.76 -6.70 51.10
C GLY A 563 10.85 -5.63 51.71
N ASN A 564 9.67 -5.41 51.12
CA ASN A 564 8.64 -4.45 51.53
C ASN A 564 9.01 -2.98 51.35
N GLY A 565 10.00 -2.62 50.53
CA GLY A 565 10.42 -1.23 50.30
C GLY A 565 9.93 -0.61 48.99
N ALA A 566 9.76 0.72 48.95
CA ALA A 566 9.62 1.45 47.69
C ALA A 566 10.97 1.90 47.16
N VAL A 567 11.20 1.62 45.88
CA VAL A 567 12.39 2.02 45.17
C VAL A 567 11.99 2.94 44.03
N VAL A 568 12.59 4.12 44.01
CA VAL A 568 12.50 5.06 42.89
C VAL A 568 13.70 4.81 41.98
N ARG A 569 13.47 4.74 40.67
CA ARG A 569 14.50 4.47 39.67
C ARG A 569 14.49 5.56 38.60
N GLY A 570 15.68 6.01 38.20
CA GLY A 570 15.88 6.81 37.00
C GLY A 570 16.38 5.94 35.86
N LEU A 571 15.64 5.91 34.76
CA LEU A 571 15.99 5.20 33.52
C LEU A 571 16.41 6.23 32.47
N ASP A 572 17.52 5.99 31.77
CA ASP A 572 17.95 6.85 30.65
C ASP A 572 16.93 6.74 29.50
N LEU A 573 16.50 7.89 28.95
CA LEU A 573 15.49 7.90 27.88
C LEU A 573 16.02 7.41 26.54
N LYS A 574 17.33 7.34 26.35
CA LYS A 574 17.95 6.90 25.10
C LYS A 574 17.88 5.39 24.92
N ASP A 575 18.17 4.63 25.97
CA ASP A 575 18.33 3.17 25.90
C ASP A 575 17.56 2.40 26.99
N GLY A 576 16.99 3.10 27.97
CA GLY A 576 16.26 2.48 29.07
C GLY A 576 17.15 1.95 30.19
N ASP A 577 18.47 2.20 30.14
CA ASP A 577 19.41 1.74 31.16
C ASP A 577 19.14 2.46 32.49
N GLN A 578 19.21 1.70 33.59
CA GLN A 578 19.06 2.26 34.92
C GLN A 578 20.29 3.12 35.28
N LYS A 579 20.09 4.44 35.44
CA LYS A 579 21.12 5.39 35.89
C LYS A 579 21.33 5.31 37.41
N TRP A 580 20.23 5.25 38.16
CA TRP A 580 20.25 5.21 39.61
C TRP A 580 18.99 4.53 40.16
N GLU A 581 19.10 4.05 41.40
CA GLU A 581 17.98 3.57 42.20
C GLU A 581 18.13 4.08 43.63
N VAL A 582 17.02 4.39 44.28
CA VAL A 582 17.02 4.79 45.69
C VAL A 582 15.83 4.16 46.42
N ASP A 583 16.13 3.44 47.51
CA ASP A 583 15.13 2.90 48.43
C ASP A 583 14.70 4.01 49.39
N LEU A 584 13.42 4.36 49.38
CA LEU A 584 12.85 5.41 50.24
C LEU A 584 12.96 5.09 51.74
N GLY A 585 13.33 3.86 52.12
CA GLY A 585 13.39 3.40 53.50
C GLY A 585 12.01 3.19 54.13
N ILE A 586 10.95 3.38 53.35
CA ILE A 586 9.56 3.18 53.76
C ILE A 586 9.23 1.70 53.59
N ARG A 587 8.57 1.11 54.60
CA ARG A 587 8.23 -0.31 54.61
C ARG A 587 6.72 -0.53 54.64
N PHE A 588 6.22 -1.45 53.82
CA PHE A 588 4.80 -1.80 53.72
C PHE A 588 4.43 -3.01 54.57
N ASP A 589 3.19 -3.02 55.05
CA ASP A 589 2.57 -4.23 55.57
C ASP A 589 2.02 -5.04 54.38
N LEU A 590 2.70 -6.13 54.02
CA LEU A 590 2.30 -6.94 52.86
C LEU A 590 1.06 -7.77 53.20
N SER A 591 -0.03 -7.53 52.48
CA SER A 591 -1.14 -8.48 52.36
C SER A 591 -0.88 -9.41 51.17
N ALA A 592 -1.19 -10.70 51.31
CA ALA A 592 -1.11 -11.67 50.21
C ALA A 592 -2.11 -11.39 49.07
N GLU A 593 -3.09 -10.51 49.29
CA GLU A 593 -4.20 -10.25 48.36
C GLU A 593 -4.02 -9.00 47.49
N LEU A 594 -3.02 -8.15 47.76
CA LEU A 594 -2.84 -6.85 47.07
C LEU A 594 -1.45 -6.73 46.44
N GLU A 595 -1.40 -6.27 45.18
CA GLU A 595 -0.13 -5.94 44.53
C GLU A 595 0.55 -4.75 45.24
N PRO A 596 1.86 -4.79 45.50
CA PRO A 596 2.54 -3.69 46.19
C PRO A 596 2.47 -2.32 45.50
N THR A 597 2.26 -2.29 44.18
CA THR A 597 2.04 -1.08 43.37
C THR A 597 0.79 -0.30 43.78
N THR A 598 -0.16 -0.95 44.46
CA THR A 598 -1.38 -0.34 45.01
C THR A 598 -1.06 0.80 46.00
N TRP A 599 0.12 0.72 46.63
CA TRP A 599 0.57 1.68 47.65
C TRP A 599 1.22 2.93 47.08
N VAL A 600 1.58 2.92 45.80
CA VAL A 600 2.18 4.07 45.12
C VAL A 600 1.06 5.04 44.71
N GLY A 601 1.19 6.30 45.12
CA GLY A 601 0.30 7.39 44.74
C GLY A 601 0.87 8.26 43.63
N ASP A 602 0.26 9.43 43.46
CA ASP A 602 0.67 10.41 42.46
C ASP A 602 2.17 10.74 42.56
N LEU A 603 2.77 10.92 41.38
CA LEU A 603 4.14 11.32 41.16
C LEU A 603 4.11 12.60 40.32
N VAL A 604 4.86 13.62 40.71
CA VAL A 604 4.91 14.91 40.00
C VAL A 604 6.32 15.44 39.90
N THR A 605 6.61 16.09 38.77
CA THR A 605 7.82 16.88 38.60
C THR A 605 7.64 18.27 39.21
N VAL A 606 8.66 18.78 39.89
CA VAL A 606 8.64 20.16 40.40
C VAL A 606 9.15 21.09 39.29
N PRO A 607 8.36 22.07 38.84
CA PRO A 607 8.75 22.96 37.75
C PRO A 607 10.06 23.72 38.03
N ASP A 608 10.89 23.85 37.00
CA ASP A 608 12.19 24.56 37.02
C ASP A 608 13.23 24.00 38.01
N THR A 609 13.06 22.77 38.50
CA THR A 609 14.04 22.10 39.38
C THR A 609 14.49 20.76 38.79
N ARG A 610 15.24 19.95 39.56
CA ARG A 610 15.57 18.54 39.27
C ARG A 610 14.90 17.60 40.25
N GLU A 611 13.81 18.06 40.86
CA GLU A 611 13.14 17.36 41.94
C GLU A 611 11.90 16.66 41.41
N ILE A 612 11.73 15.42 41.85
CA ILE A 612 10.50 14.66 41.67
C ILE A 612 9.94 14.32 43.03
N SER A 613 8.64 14.55 43.20
CA SER A 613 7.95 14.31 44.46
C SER A 613 6.81 13.33 44.26
N GLY A 614 6.57 12.49 45.25
CA GLY A 614 5.52 11.49 45.15
C GLY A 614 4.88 11.14 46.48
N LEU A 615 3.85 10.31 46.37
CA LEU A 615 3.07 9.80 47.49
C LEU A 615 3.24 8.31 47.67
N ILE A 616 3.26 7.85 48.91
CA ILE A 616 3.25 6.42 49.20
C ILE A 616 2.57 6.07 50.51
N TRP A 617 1.73 5.03 50.48
CA TRP A 617 1.06 4.49 51.66
C TRP A 617 1.80 3.30 52.25
N THR A 618 1.69 3.11 53.56
CA THR A 618 2.25 1.91 54.22
C THR A 618 1.27 0.75 54.45
N GLY A 619 -0.03 0.91 54.15
CA GLY A 619 -1.06 -0.14 54.32
C GLY A 619 -2.51 0.28 54.09
N ALA A 620 -3.43 -0.70 54.05
CA ALA A 620 -4.80 -0.61 53.49
C ALA A 620 -5.80 0.27 54.28
N ALA A 621 -5.72 0.23 55.61
CA ALA A 621 -6.69 0.85 56.52
C ALA A 621 -6.01 1.21 57.83
N GLY A 622 -5.18 2.27 57.83
CA GLY A 622 -4.33 2.61 58.97
C GLY A 622 -2.87 2.90 58.62
N GLY A 623 -2.49 2.82 57.34
CA GLY A 623 -1.15 3.14 56.88
C GLY A 623 -0.82 4.63 56.98
N THR A 624 0.47 4.93 57.16
CA THR A 624 0.99 6.28 57.03
C THR A 624 1.11 6.64 55.57
N LEU A 625 0.51 7.76 55.17
CA LEU A 625 0.79 8.38 53.89
C LEU A 625 2.07 9.20 54.05
N TYR A 626 3.09 8.89 53.26
CA TYR A 626 4.32 9.65 53.17
C TYR A 626 4.31 10.47 51.89
N GLN A 627 4.82 11.69 52.02
CA GLN A 627 5.27 12.50 50.90
C GLN A 627 6.80 12.46 50.88
N TRP A 628 7.37 12.39 49.69
CA TRP A 628 8.82 12.27 49.52
C TRP A 628 9.27 13.09 48.31
N SER A 629 10.55 13.48 48.31
CA SER A 629 11.19 14.15 47.18
C SER A 629 12.60 13.59 46.94
N VAL A 630 12.95 13.43 45.67
CA VAL A 630 14.22 12.88 45.19
C VAL A 630 14.81 13.82 44.14
N ASP A 631 16.14 14.02 44.18
CA ASP A 631 16.88 14.68 43.11
C ASP A 631 17.19 13.68 41.99
N VAL A 632 16.75 13.99 40.76
CA VAL A 632 16.87 13.13 39.57
C VAL A 632 18.29 13.17 38.97
N GLY A 633 19.11 14.16 39.31
CA GLY A 633 20.49 14.26 38.85
C GLY A 633 21.43 13.29 39.58
N GLU A 634 21.27 13.18 40.90
CA GLU A 634 22.12 12.35 41.77
C GLU A 634 21.45 11.05 42.23
N GLY A 635 20.12 10.94 42.10
CA GLY A 635 19.36 9.80 42.62
C GLY A 635 19.36 9.73 44.15
N ARG A 636 19.34 10.89 44.83
CA ARG A 636 19.31 10.96 46.31
C ARG A 636 17.98 11.46 46.83
N ILE A 637 17.57 10.91 47.97
CA ILE A 637 16.43 11.41 48.75
C ILE A 637 16.79 12.81 49.27
N LEU A 638 15.94 13.80 48.97
CA LEU A 638 16.02 15.13 49.56
C LEU A 638 15.37 15.13 50.93
N TRP A 639 14.16 14.59 51.01
CA TRP A 639 13.42 14.41 52.26
C TRP A 639 12.28 13.40 52.10
N THR A 640 11.86 12.83 53.22
CA THR A 640 10.64 12.02 53.35
C THR A 640 9.93 12.47 54.62
N THR A 641 8.62 12.72 54.52
CA THR A 641 7.83 13.20 55.66
C THR A 641 6.47 12.53 55.70
N PRO A 642 6.00 12.07 56.88
CA PRO A 642 4.64 11.59 57.02
C PRO A 642 3.66 12.75 56.89
N VAL A 643 2.63 12.58 56.06
CA VAL A 643 1.56 13.57 55.92
C VAL A 643 0.84 13.72 57.26
N PRO A 644 0.74 14.95 57.82
CA PRO A 644 0.07 15.21 59.09
C PRO A 644 -1.34 14.61 59.13
N GLY A 645 -1.79 14.12 60.29
CA GLY A 645 -3.14 13.56 60.42
C GLY A 645 -3.36 12.21 59.75
N THR A 646 -2.29 11.52 59.35
CA THR A 646 -2.27 10.06 59.12
C THR A 646 -2.87 9.29 60.31
N PRO A 647 -3.52 8.13 60.11
CA PRO A 647 -3.61 7.37 58.87
C PRO A 647 -4.64 7.88 57.87
N ARG A 648 -4.36 7.65 56.58
CA ARG A 648 -5.20 8.08 55.46
C ARG A 648 -5.80 6.85 54.75
N PRO A 649 -7.11 6.86 54.39
CA PRO A 649 -7.73 5.73 53.72
C PRO A 649 -7.23 5.59 52.26
N ARG A 650 -6.86 4.38 51.83
CA ARG A 650 -6.39 4.10 50.46
C ARG A 650 -7.23 3.07 49.71
N LEU A 651 -7.85 2.12 50.42
CA LEU A 651 -8.63 1.03 49.83
C LEU A 651 -10.00 0.90 50.49
N GLY A 652 -10.96 0.37 49.73
CA GLY A 652 -12.35 0.20 50.15
C GLY A 652 -13.28 1.34 49.71
N SER A 653 -14.58 1.17 49.97
CA SER A 653 -15.66 2.07 49.53
C SER A 653 -15.63 3.48 50.14
N SER A 654 -14.72 3.73 51.07
CA SER A 654 -14.54 4.99 51.81
C SER A 654 -13.16 5.63 51.57
N SER A 655 -12.43 5.16 50.54
CA SER A 655 -11.13 5.68 50.14
C SER A 655 -11.24 6.75 49.05
N CYS A 656 -10.19 7.57 48.91
CA CYS A 656 -10.03 8.43 47.73
C CYS A 656 -8.57 8.45 47.25
N ASP A 657 -8.40 8.62 45.95
CA ASP A 657 -7.10 8.74 45.30
C ASP A 657 -6.53 10.12 45.58
N ALA A 658 -5.52 10.23 46.45
CA ALA A 658 -4.93 11.54 46.74
C ALA A 658 -4.36 12.17 45.47
N GLN A 659 -4.63 13.46 45.27
CA GLN A 659 -4.01 14.25 44.20
C GLN A 659 -2.74 14.91 44.76
N LEU A 660 -1.63 14.77 44.05
CA LEU A 660 -0.43 15.59 44.28
C LEU A 660 -0.20 16.48 43.06
N ALA A 661 0.07 17.76 43.29
CA ALA A 661 0.41 18.71 42.24
C ALA A 661 1.52 19.64 42.73
N ALA A 662 2.32 20.17 41.80
CA ALA A 662 3.50 20.97 42.14
C ALA A 662 3.53 22.30 41.40
N THR A 663 3.90 23.36 42.13
CA THR A 663 4.47 24.59 41.57
C THR A 663 5.93 24.68 41.97
N HIS A 664 6.64 25.68 41.43
CA HIS A 664 8.01 25.97 41.87
C HIS A 664 8.13 26.23 43.39
N ALA A 665 7.05 26.71 44.04
CA ALA A 665 7.09 27.15 45.44
C ALA A 665 6.31 26.24 46.41
N SER A 666 5.44 25.35 45.91
CA SER A 666 4.52 24.57 46.73
C SER A 666 4.23 23.20 46.12
N LEU A 667 4.31 22.15 46.95
CA LEU A 667 3.71 20.85 46.71
C LEU A 667 2.34 20.85 47.37
N VAL A 668 1.28 20.67 46.57
CA VAL A 668 -0.10 20.70 47.04
C VAL A 668 -0.68 19.30 47.02
N LEU A 669 -1.13 18.84 48.19
CA LEU A 669 -1.73 17.54 48.41
C LEU A 669 -3.21 17.71 48.75
N VAL A 670 -4.06 17.01 48.01
CA VAL A 670 -5.48 16.85 48.30
C VAL A 670 -5.77 15.39 48.62
N THR A 671 -6.18 15.10 49.86
CA THR A 671 -6.43 13.71 50.30
C THR A 671 -7.55 13.63 51.34
N CYS A 672 -8.25 12.50 51.40
CA CYS A 672 -9.24 12.24 52.44
C CYS A 672 -8.57 12.13 53.81
N ARG A 673 -9.24 12.62 54.86
CA ARG A 673 -8.72 12.56 56.23
C ARG A 673 -9.01 11.25 56.94
N ASN A 674 -10.27 10.85 56.98
CA ASN A 674 -10.72 9.64 57.69
C ASN A 674 -11.53 8.76 56.73
N ALA A 675 -11.64 7.46 56.98
CA ALA A 675 -12.66 6.66 56.30
C ALA A 675 -14.06 7.04 56.84
N THR A 676 -15.04 7.27 55.95
CA THR A 676 -16.45 7.47 56.35
C THR A 676 -17.36 6.42 55.71
N ASP A 677 -18.46 6.08 56.37
CA ASP A 677 -19.45 5.15 55.79
C ASP A 677 -20.00 5.71 54.46
N PRO A 678 -20.28 4.84 53.47
CA PRO A 678 -20.89 5.25 52.22
C PRO A 678 -22.15 6.10 52.45
N GLY A 679 -22.22 7.27 51.82
CA GLY A 679 -23.36 8.18 51.96
C GLY A 679 -23.23 9.25 53.06
N GLN A 680 -22.12 9.27 53.82
CA GLN A 680 -21.80 10.36 54.76
C GLN A 680 -20.85 11.40 54.14
N PRO A 681 -20.90 12.67 54.55
CA PRO A 681 -19.91 13.66 54.12
C PRO A 681 -18.48 13.24 54.49
N GLN A 682 -17.54 13.51 53.60
CA GLN A 682 -16.14 13.07 53.67
C GLN A 682 -15.29 14.31 53.85
N THR A 683 -14.42 14.34 54.86
CA THR A 683 -13.50 15.45 55.08
C THR A 683 -12.22 15.26 54.26
N TYR A 684 -11.94 16.22 53.39
CA TYR A 684 -10.73 16.33 52.59
C TYR A 684 -9.77 17.28 53.29
N ASP A 685 -8.49 16.97 53.22
CA ASP A 685 -7.39 17.82 53.66
C ASP A 685 -6.68 18.34 52.42
N VAL A 686 -6.71 19.66 52.27
CA VAL A 686 -6.03 20.39 51.20
C VAL A 686 -4.85 21.09 51.86
N SER A 687 -3.65 20.62 51.58
CA SER A 687 -2.43 21.05 52.27
C SER A 687 -1.35 21.41 51.25
N ALA A 688 -0.51 22.39 51.61
CA ALA A 688 0.67 22.75 50.85
C ALA A 688 1.92 22.58 51.71
N ALA A 689 2.98 22.09 51.10
CA ALA A 689 4.31 21.97 51.69
C ALA A 689 5.38 22.57 50.76
N SER A 690 6.49 22.99 51.34
CA SER A 690 7.67 23.44 50.61
C SER A 690 8.28 22.27 49.81
N PRO A 691 8.52 22.40 48.50
CA PRO A 691 9.23 21.38 47.73
C PRO A 691 10.65 21.10 48.23
N ALA A 692 11.32 22.12 48.80
CA ALA A 692 12.73 22.03 49.19
C ALA A 692 12.99 21.12 50.40
N ASP A 693 12.07 21.07 51.35
CA ASP A 693 12.28 20.39 52.64
C ASP A 693 11.02 19.70 53.21
N GLY A 694 9.89 19.75 52.49
CA GLY A 694 8.63 19.16 52.93
C GLY A 694 7.97 19.89 54.09
N THR A 695 8.42 21.11 54.45
CA THR A 695 7.83 21.87 55.55
C THR A 695 6.41 22.32 55.22
N PRO A 696 5.41 22.10 56.10
CA PRO A 696 4.04 22.56 55.86
C PRO A 696 3.96 24.08 55.74
N GLN A 697 3.30 24.57 54.70
CA GLN A 697 3.05 26.00 54.46
C GLN A 697 1.66 26.41 54.96
N TRP A 698 0.63 25.66 54.59
CA TRP A 698 -0.76 25.86 55.01
C TRP A 698 -1.56 24.58 54.82
N HIS A 699 -2.67 24.42 55.56
CA HIS A 699 -3.61 23.34 55.32
C HIS A 699 -5.04 23.78 55.69
N HIS A 700 -6.03 23.24 54.99
CA HIS A 700 -7.43 23.49 55.22
C HIS A 700 -8.27 22.23 55.06
N LEU A 701 -9.29 22.10 55.90
CA LEU A 701 -10.24 21.01 55.82
C LEU A 701 -11.44 21.45 54.99
N LEU A 702 -11.85 20.60 54.06
CA LEU A 702 -13.01 20.80 53.23
C LEU A 702 -13.96 19.62 53.39
N GLU A 703 -15.22 19.89 53.71
CA GLU A 703 -16.25 18.86 53.80
C GLU A 703 -16.90 18.66 52.43
N VAL A 704 -16.70 17.48 51.84
CA VAL A 704 -17.22 17.12 50.51
C VAL A 704 -18.46 16.26 50.67
N PRO A 705 -19.60 16.63 50.09
CA PRO A 705 -20.85 15.90 50.27
C PRO A 705 -20.88 14.57 49.50
N PRO A 706 -21.68 13.59 49.95
CA PRO A 706 -21.72 12.23 49.39
C PRO A 706 -21.86 12.15 47.87
N LYS A 707 -22.66 13.05 47.28
CA LYS A 707 -22.92 13.07 45.84
C LYS A 707 -21.67 13.32 44.98
N LEU A 708 -20.62 13.91 45.56
CA LEU A 708 -19.36 14.23 44.88
C LEU A 708 -18.24 13.23 45.20
N GLN A 709 -18.47 12.33 46.15
CA GLN A 709 -17.44 11.39 46.59
C GLN A 709 -17.33 10.25 45.59
N GLN A 710 -16.35 10.36 44.71
CA GLN A 710 -15.87 9.28 43.85
C GLN A 710 -14.36 9.10 44.11
N PRO A 711 -13.80 7.90 43.94
CA PRO A 711 -12.38 7.66 44.23
C PRO A 711 -11.45 8.66 43.51
N GLU A 712 -11.75 8.99 42.26
CA GLU A 712 -10.99 9.91 41.41
C GLU A 712 -11.33 11.38 41.63
N TYR A 713 -12.32 11.71 42.47
CA TYR A 713 -12.77 13.09 42.70
C TYR A 713 -11.65 14.05 43.13
N PRO A 714 -10.65 13.69 43.97
CA PRO A 714 -9.52 14.57 44.21
C PRO A 714 -8.84 14.97 42.90
N ARG A 715 -8.44 14.02 42.05
CA ARG A 715 -7.74 14.27 40.77
C ARG A 715 -8.59 15.06 39.78
N ASP A 716 -9.88 14.72 39.67
CA ASP A 716 -10.76 15.33 38.68
C ASP A 716 -11.36 16.65 39.17
N GLY A 717 -11.64 16.78 40.47
CA GLY A 717 -12.46 17.84 41.05
C GLY A 717 -11.69 19.02 41.64
N PHE A 718 -10.36 18.99 41.65
CA PHE A 718 -9.51 20.07 42.15
C PHE A 718 -8.49 20.49 41.09
N GLY A 719 -8.36 21.80 40.86
CA GLY A 719 -7.36 22.38 39.99
C GLY A 719 -6.34 23.22 40.76
N LEU A 720 -5.07 23.13 40.36
CA LEU A 720 -3.98 23.92 40.93
C LEU A 720 -3.72 25.17 40.07
N LEU A 721 -3.82 26.35 40.67
CA LEU A 721 -3.43 27.62 40.04
C LEU A 721 -1.90 27.80 40.08
N PRO A 722 -1.31 28.56 39.15
CA PRO A 722 0.15 28.77 39.10
C PRO A 722 0.76 29.40 40.36
N ASP A 723 -0.05 30.10 41.15
CA ASP A 723 0.36 30.73 42.42
C ASP A 723 0.22 29.80 43.65
N GLY A 724 -0.10 28.53 43.44
CA GLY A 724 -0.23 27.53 44.49
C GLY A 724 -1.61 27.47 45.15
N ARG A 725 -2.57 28.31 44.74
CA ARG A 725 -3.96 28.20 45.22
C ARG A 725 -4.68 27.05 44.54
N VAL A 726 -5.61 26.44 45.25
CA VAL A 726 -6.46 25.35 44.74
C VAL A 726 -7.85 25.87 44.47
N VAL A 727 -8.47 25.40 43.39
CA VAL A 727 -9.87 25.69 43.06
C VAL A 727 -10.66 24.39 42.92
N THR A 728 -11.91 24.40 43.35
CA THR A 728 -12.85 23.27 43.21
C THR A 728 -14.29 23.77 43.05
N LEU A 729 -15.22 22.91 42.64
CA LEU A 729 -16.66 23.20 42.63
C LEU A 729 -17.35 22.56 43.82
N MET A 730 -18.08 23.38 44.57
CA MET A 730 -18.83 22.93 45.74
C MET A 730 -20.31 23.31 45.64
N PRO A 731 -21.21 22.40 46.08
CA PRO A 731 -22.62 22.71 46.16
C PRO A 731 -22.89 23.70 47.29
N GLN A 732 -23.81 24.62 47.04
CA GLN A 732 -24.23 25.67 47.94
C GLN A 732 -25.55 25.30 48.62
N ALA A 733 -25.87 25.98 49.73
CA ALA A 733 -27.09 25.74 50.50
C ALA A 733 -28.39 25.99 49.70
N ASN A 734 -28.33 26.81 48.65
CA ASN A 734 -29.44 27.11 47.74
C ASN A 734 -29.65 26.04 46.64
N GLY A 735 -28.85 24.96 46.63
CA GLY A 735 -28.90 23.89 45.63
C GLY A 735 -28.05 24.11 44.38
N SER A 736 -27.55 25.33 44.15
CA SER A 736 -26.63 25.66 43.05
C SER A 736 -25.18 25.24 43.34
N CYS A 737 -24.30 25.37 42.36
CA CYS A 737 -22.87 25.13 42.52
C CYS A 737 -22.05 26.41 42.38
N SER A 738 -21.01 26.53 43.21
CA SER A 738 -20.11 27.67 43.13
C SER A 738 -18.66 27.24 43.35
N PRO A 739 -17.71 27.89 42.67
CA PRO A 739 -16.31 27.68 42.90
C PRO A 739 -15.90 28.00 44.34
N VAL A 740 -14.94 27.25 44.83
CA VAL A 740 -14.29 27.46 46.12
C VAL A 740 -12.80 27.55 45.85
N MET A 741 -12.19 28.61 46.37
CA MET A 741 -10.76 28.84 46.31
C MET A 741 -10.13 28.56 47.67
N ILE A 742 -9.01 27.86 47.68
CA ILE A 742 -8.32 27.41 48.89
C ILE A 742 -6.86 27.81 48.76
N GLY A 743 -6.29 28.40 49.80
CA GLY A 743 -4.89 28.78 49.83
C GLY A 743 -4.53 29.40 51.17
N THR A 744 -3.47 30.19 51.22
CA THR A 744 -2.93 30.80 52.46
C THR A 744 -3.96 31.60 53.28
N THR A 745 -5.00 32.15 52.62
CA THR A 745 -6.04 32.97 53.26
C THR A 745 -7.28 32.17 53.70
N GLY A 746 -7.25 30.83 53.61
CA GLY A 746 -8.39 29.97 53.95
C GLY A 746 -9.23 29.51 52.77
N VAL A 747 -10.34 28.84 53.11
CA VAL A 747 -11.36 28.37 52.16
C VAL A 747 -12.34 29.53 51.89
N GLN A 748 -12.37 30.01 50.66
CA GLN A 748 -13.16 31.17 50.24
C GLN A 748 -14.11 30.76 49.11
N PRO A 749 -15.43 30.70 49.36
CA PRO A 749 -16.42 30.59 48.31
C PRO A 749 -16.33 31.80 47.38
N ARG A 750 -16.41 31.55 46.08
CA ARG A 750 -16.46 32.59 45.04
C ARG A 750 -17.80 32.46 44.32
N PRO A 751 -18.71 33.43 44.46
CA PRO A 751 -19.95 33.41 43.70
C PRO A 751 -19.63 33.55 42.21
N ILE A 752 -20.34 32.81 41.38
CA ILE A 752 -20.26 33.00 39.92
C ILE A 752 -20.92 34.34 39.61
N LEU A 753 -20.13 35.31 39.18
CA LEU A 753 -20.64 36.63 38.82
C LEU A 753 -21.03 36.64 37.34
N PRO A 754 -22.11 37.34 36.97
CA PRO A 754 -22.48 37.50 35.57
C PRO A 754 -21.36 38.16 34.76
N GLY A 755 -21.08 37.61 33.58
CA GLY A 755 -20.15 38.19 32.63
C GLY A 755 -20.75 39.43 31.93
N PRO A 756 -19.95 40.12 31.08
CA PRO A 756 -20.36 41.37 30.43
C PRO A 756 -21.49 41.24 29.40
N THR A 757 -21.94 40.02 29.06
CA THR A 757 -23.01 39.77 28.07
C THR A 757 -24.25 39.14 28.71
N ALA A 758 -25.44 39.60 28.33
CA ALA A 758 -26.71 39.16 28.93
C ALA A 758 -26.98 37.64 28.81
N ALA A 759 -26.45 36.96 27.79
CA ALA A 759 -26.57 35.51 27.61
C ALA A 759 -25.74 34.70 28.64
N SER A 760 -24.65 35.27 29.16
CA SER A 760 -23.83 34.64 30.21
C SER A 760 -24.52 34.65 31.59
N VAL A 761 -25.42 35.61 31.82
CA VAL A 761 -26.12 35.82 33.11
C VAL A 761 -27.21 34.78 33.37
N ALA A 762 -27.92 34.33 32.33
CA ALA A 762 -29.02 33.38 32.48
C ALA A 762 -28.57 31.93 32.72
N GLN A 763 -27.31 31.60 32.42
CA GLN A 763 -26.79 30.22 32.49
C GLN A 763 -26.11 29.89 33.83
N SER A 764 -25.76 30.89 34.67
CA SER A 764 -25.03 30.65 35.93
C SER A 764 -25.87 30.03 37.03
N GLU A 765 -27.18 30.27 37.06
CA GLU A 765 -28.11 29.67 38.04
C GLU A 765 -28.43 28.19 37.75
N GLU A 766 -28.04 27.69 36.56
CA GLU A 766 -28.25 26.31 36.11
C GLU A 766 -27.03 25.39 36.31
N VAL A 767 -25.91 25.89 36.84
CA VAL A 767 -24.69 25.07 37.05
C VAL A 767 -24.93 24.02 38.12
N THR A 768 -24.75 22.75 37.74
CA THR A 768 -24.95 21.61 38.64
C THR A 768 -23.62 21.09 39.21
N CYS A 769 -23.68 20.19 40.19
CA CYS A 769 -22.50 19.48 40.72
C CYS A 769 -22.73 17.97 40.56
N ASN A 770 -23.13 17.54 39.36
CA ASN A 770 -23.41 16.13 39.10
C ASN A 770 -22.11 15.35 38.86
N LYS A 771 -21.24 15.86 37.99
CA LYS A 771 -19.91 15.29 37.71
C LYS A 771 -18.86 16.42 37.62
N PRO A 772 -18.55 17.10 38.73
CA PRO A 772 -17.62 18.23 38.72
C PRO A 772 -16.22 17.79 38.31
N ALA A 773 -15.66 18.44 37.30
CA ALA A 773 -14.24 18.35 36.98
C ALA A 773 -13.63 19.75 36.88
N VAL A 774 -12.37 19.91 37.26
CA VAL A 774 -11.68 21.20 37.32
C VAL A 774 -10.28 21.05 36.76
N THR A 775 -9.89 21.98 35.89
CA THR A 775 -8.52 22.07 35.39
C THR A 775 -8.12 23.53 35.24
N VAL A 776 -6.83 23.79 34.99
CA VAL A 776 -6.31 25.14 34.82
C VAL A 776 -5.53 25.21 33.51
N ALA A 777 -5.93 26.11 32.61
CA ALA A 777 -5.27 26.34 31.33
C ALA A 777 -5.00 27.84 31.14
N GLY A 778 -3.77 28.20 30.76
CA GLY A 778 -3.37 29.61 30.63
C GLY A 778 -3.56 30.44 31.91
N GLY A 779 -3.49 29.80 33.08
CA GLY A 779 -3.76 30.43 34.38
C GLY A 779 -5.24 30.64 34.70
N ARG A 780 -6.16 30.22 33.81
CA ARG A 780 -7.60 30.31 34.03
C ARG A 780 -8.19 28.99 34.55
N PRO A 781 -9.01 29.02 35.61
CA PRO A 781 -9.71 27.83 36.07
C PRO A 781 -10.90 27.52 35.16
N ILE A 782 -11.00 26.26 34.77
CA ILE A 782 -12.00 25.74 33.84
C ILE A 782 -12.68 24.55 34.48
N PHE A 783 -14.00 24.55 34.38
CA PHE A 783 -14.88 23.72 35.15
C PHE A 783 -15.81 22.96 34.22
N SER A 784 -16.09 21.71 34.56
CA SER A 784 -17.14 20.89 33.94
C SER A 784 -18.12 20.44 35.01
N ASP A 785 -19.41 20.40 34.71
CA ASP A 785 -20.42 19.74 35.55
C ASP A 785 -20.91 18.39 34.99
N GLY A 786 -20.31 17.95 33.89
CA GLY A 786 -20.62 16.74 33.13
C GLY A 786 -21.44 17.00 31.86
N THR A 787 -22.19 18.10 31.80
CA THR A 787 -22.99 18.49 30.61
C THR A 787 -22.55 19.83 30.03
N ARG A 788 -21.83 20.64 30.80
CA ARG A 788 -21.33 21.96 30.42
C ARG A 788 -19.87 22.12 30.80
N LEU A 789 -19.13 22.83 29.96
CA LEU A 789 -17.78 23.31 30.24
C LEU A 789 -17.83 24.84 30.33
N PHE A 790 -17.21 25.42 31.35
CA PHE A 790 -17.22 26.86 31.57
C PHE A 790 -15.93 27.35 32.23
N ALA A 791 -15.57 28.60 31.96
CA ALA A 791 -14.39 29.23 32.55
C ALA A 791 -14.78 30.48 33.32
N LEU A 792 -14.06 30.72 34.41
CA LEU A 792 -14.20 31.93 35.21
C LEU A 792 -12.96 32.79 35.07
N ASN A 793 -13.16 34.11 35.06
CA ASN A 793 -12.05 35.04 35.16
C ASN A 793 -11.45 34.98 36.54
#